data_AF-A0A4Y3WPJ8-F1
#
_entry.id   AF-A0A4Y3WPJ8-F1
#
_cell.length_a   1.000
_cell.length_b   1.000
_cell.length_c   1.000
_cell.angle_alpha   90.00
_cell.angle_beta   90.00
_cell.angle_gamma   90.00
#
_symmetry.space_group_name_H-M   'P 1'
#
loop_
_entity.id
_entity.type
_entity.pdbx_description
1 polymer ?
#
loop_
_entity_poly.entity_id
_entity_poly.type
_entity_poly.pdbx_seq_one_letter_code
_entity_poly.pdbx_strand_id
1 'polypeptide(L)'
;MADLLPETAPTDASLRRALRRARDGAVIDVAEAAVLLAARGEHLDELLAVASRVRDAGLVAEGRPGVVTYSRKVFVPLTRLCQDRCHYCTFATVPHRLPAAFLERDEVLEIARAGAAAGCKEALFTLGDRPEARWPAAREWLDARGYDSTLDYVRACAIAVLEETGLLPHLNPGVLSWEDLTRLKPVAPSMGMMLETTATRLWSEPGGPHYGSPDKEPAVRLRTLTDAGRVGVPFTTGILIGIGENRTERAESVFAIRAAARAAGHIQEVIVQNFRAKPDTAMRNDPDADLDDLAATIAVTRIVLGPKMRVQAPPNLVGSEFALMLRAGIDDWGGVSPVTADHVNPERPWPAIDELATRSAAAGFTLRERLTVYPGYVRAGSPWIDTRLHAHVAALADADGLADESAVVEGRPWQEPDGGFASTGRTDLHAAIDTEGRTDDRRGDFASVYGDWDSLREQLDATRRSAPERLDSDVRAGLALASTDPAALLDPAHDAAAMALILAEGPALEELTRLADDLRRDVVGDEVTYVVNRNINFSNVCYVGCRFCAFAQRERDADAFRLSLDEVAARAVEAARDGATEVCVQGGIDPQLPVTFYADLVRAVKAAVPDMHVHAFSPMEIVSAAAKAGVSIEEWLTELRDAGLGSIPGTAAEILDDEVRWVLTKGKLPAAQWLEVVGTAHRLGIPSSSTMMYGHVDEPRHWLGHLRTLARQQDRSGGFTEFVPLPFVHHNAPIYLAGLARPGPTERDNRAVHAVARLALHGRIDHVQCSWVKLGDDLSADILRGGADDMGGTLMEETISRMAGSENGSARTVTELAAIAHAAGRPVRQRTTTYVGSPSRLEPAAGAGPRLLPLA
;
A
#
# COMPACT_ATOMS: atom_id res chain seq x y z
N MET A 1 -40.00 -4.43 1.78
CA MET A 1 -39.34 -5.56 1.13
C MET A 1 -39.97 -5.72 -0.24
N ALA A 2 -39.25 -5.43 -1.32
CA ALA A 2 -39.65 -5.93 -2.63
C ALA A 2 -39.71 -7.47 -2.53
N ASP A 3 -40.74 -8.07 -3.10
CA ASP A 3 -40.88 -9.52 -3.25
C ASP A 3 -39.66 -10.07 -4.00
N LEU A 4 -38.62 -10.46 -3.26
CA LEU A 4 -37.62 -11.38 -3.78
C LEU A 4 -38.35 -12.71 -3.93
N LEU A 5 -38.55 -13.13 -5.18
CA LEU A 5 -38.93 -14.51 -5.45
C LEU A 5 -37.98 -15.42 -4.65
N PRO A 6 -38.50 -16.38 -3.87
CA PRO A 6 -37.64 -17.26 -3.08
C PRO A 6 -36.63 -17.94 -4.02
N GLU A 7 -35.34 -17.80 -3.70
CA GLU A 7 -34.26 -18.39 -4.47
C GLU A 7 -34.54 -19.89 -4.65
N THR A 8 -34.55 -20.34 -5.91
CA THR A 8 -34.97 -21.71 -6.23
C THR A 8 -34.06 -22.70 -5.51
N ALA A 9 -34.66 -23.60 -4.72
CA ALA A 9 -33.90 -24.59 -3.98
C ALA A 9 -33.08 -25.46 -4.96
N PRO A 10 -31.78 -25.68 -4.71
CA PRO A 10 -30.98 -26.53 -5.57
C PRO A 10 -31.50 -27.95 -5.55
N THR A 11 -31.36 -28.64 -6.68
CA THR A 11 -31.75 -30.05 -6.78
C THR A 11 -30.84 -30.91 -5.90
N ASP A 12 -31.39 -31.97 -5.33
CA ASP A 12 -30.64 -32.97 -4.57
C ASP A 12 -29.46 -33.58 -5.38
N ALA A 13 -29.60 -33.70 -6.70
CA ALA A 13 -28.51 -34.09 -7.60
C ALA A 13 -27.36 -33.07 -7.65
N SER A 14 -27.70 -31.76 -7.66
CA SER A 14 -26.69 -30.69 -7.62
C SER A 14 -25.95 -30.63 -6.29
N LEU A 15 -26.65 -30.80 -5.16
CA LEU A 15 -26.06 -30.88 -3.82
C LEU A 15 -25.07 -32.05 -3.73
N ARG A 16 -25.47 -33.26 -4.11
CA ARG A 16 -24.58 -34.44 -4.12
C ARG A 16 -23.35 -34.26 -5.02
N ARG A 17 -23.51 -33.55 -6.15
CA ARG A 17 -22.38 -33.25 -7.05
C ARG A 17 -21.39 -32.28 -6.41
N ALA A 18 -21.88 -31.19 -5.83
CA ALA A 18 -21.03 -30.20 -5.17
C ALA A 18 -20.34 -30.80 -3.94
N LEU A 19 -21.05 -31.59 -3.11
CA LEU A 19 -20.48 -32.28 -1.95
C LEU A 19 -19.37 -33.26 -2.33
N ARG A 20 -19.60 -34.09 -3.35
CA ARG A 20 -18.57 -35.01 -3.86
C ARG A 20 -17.31 -34.24 -4.28
N ARG A 21 -17.47 -33.15 -5.04
CA ARG A 21 -16.33 -32.32 -5.47
C ARG A 21 -15.58 -31.72 -4.28
N ALA A 22 -16.29 -31.20 -3.30
CA ALA A 22 -15.69 -30.64 -2.09
C ALA A 22 -14.93 -31.71 -1.30
N ARG A 23 -15.51 -32.91 -1.18
CA ARG A 23 -14.89 -34.07 -0.53
C ARG A 23 -13.61 -34.53 -1.21
N ASP A 24 -13.61 -34.52 -2.55
CA ASP A 24 -12.47 -34.93 -3.37
C ASP A 24 -11.39 -33.82 -3.46
N GLY A 25 -11.58 -32.68 -2.78
CA GLY A 25 -10.64 -31.56 -2.76
C GLY A 25 -10.60 -30.77 -4.07
N ALA A 26 -11.62 -30.89 -4.91
CA ALA A 26 -11.71 -30.13 -6.16
C ALA A 26 -11.93 -28.63 -5.88
N VAL A 27 -11.46 -27.79 -6.79
CA VAL A 27 -11.77 -26.35 -6.75
C VAL A 27 -13.27 -26.16 -6.97
N ILE A 28 -13.91 -25.53 -5.99
CA ILE A 28 -15.32 -25.15 -5.99
C ILE A 28 -15.44 -23.74 -6.57
N ASP A 29 -16.43 -23.52 -7.44
CA ASP A 29 -16.78 -22.20 -7.98
C ASP A 29 -17.93 -21.55 -7.18
N VAL A 30 -18.31 -20.32 -7.55
CA VAL A 30 -19.36 -19.56 -6.85
C VAL A 30 -20.72 -20.29 -6.90
N ALA A 31 -21.06 -20.92 -8.03
CA ALA A 31 -22.34 -21.60 -8.19
C ALA A 31 -22.41 -22.87 -7.34
N GLU A 32 -21.34 -23.66 -7.32
CA GLU A 32 -21.22 -24.83 -6.47
C GLU A 32 -21.21 -24.45 -4.97
N ALA A 33 -20.57 -23.34 -4.60
CA ALA A 33 -20.63 -22.81 -3.23
C ALA A 33 -22.06 -22.37 -2.84
N ALA A 34 -22.78 -21.67 -3.73
CA ALA A 34 -24.17 -21.29 -3.52
C ALA A 34 -25.10 -22.51 -3.33
N VAL A 35 -24.86 -23.59 -4.07
CA VAL A 35 -25.56 -24.87 -3.89
C VAL A 35 -25.26 -25.47 -2.52
N LEU A 36 -24.00 -25.51 -2.09
CA LEU A 36 -23.61 -26.07 -0.79
C LEU A 36 -24.20 -25.30 0.40
N LEU A 37 -24.42 -23.99 0.28
CA LEU A 37 -25.09 -23.19 1.32
C LEU A 37 -26.52 -23.65 1.63
N ALA A 38 -27.18 -24.35 0.69
CA ALA A 38 -28.51 -24.93 0.90
C ALA A 38 -28.50 -26.29 1.63
N ALA A 39 -27.33 -26.83 2.00
CA ALA A 39 -27.23 -28.14 2.64
C ALA A 39 -27.95 -28.16 4.00
N ARG A 40 -28.80 -29.17 4.21
CA ARG A 40 -29.55 -29.44 5.45
C ARG A 40 -29.61 -30.95 5.69
N GLY A 41 -29.87 -31.38 6.92
CA GLY A 41 -29.93 -32.80 7.29
C GLY A 41 -28.65 -33.56 6.93
N GLU A 42 -28.77 -34.73 6.30
CA GLU A 42 -27.61 -35.57 5.93
C GLU A 42 -26.59 -34.86 5.03
N HIS A 43 -27.06 -33.98 4.14
CA HIS A 43 -26.17 -33.17 3.27
C HIS A 43 -25.34 -32.18 4.08
N LEU A 44 -25.92 -31.60 5.14
CA LEU A 44 -25.19 -30.73 6.05
C LEU A 44 -24.15 -31.54 6.82
N ASP A 45 -24.51 -32.71 7.36
CA ASP A 45 -23.55 -33.57 8.06
C ASP A 45 -22.34 -33.96 7.20
N GLU A 46 -22.55 -34.27 5.91
CA GLU A 46 -21.44 -34.53 4.96
C GLU A 46 -20.60 -33.26 4.74
N LEU A 47 -21.22 -32.09 4.56
CA LEU A 47 -20.54 -30.81 4.40
C LEU A 47 -19.66 -30.47 5.61
N LEU A 48 -20.20 -30.61 6.83
CA LEU A 48 -19.49 -30.37 8.08
C LEU A 48 -18.28 -31.32 8.21
N ALA A 49 -18.43 -32.59 7.83
CA ALA A 49 -17.33 -33.56 7.84
C ALA A 49 -16.20 -33.17 6.87
N VAL A 50 -16.52 -32.62 5.69
CA VAL A 50 -15.52 -32.08 4.76
C VAL A 50 -14.81 -30.88 5.37
N ALA A 51 -15.56 -29.88 5.85
CA ALA A 51 -14.99 -28.67 6.42
C ALA A 51 -14.11 -28.93 7.64
N SER A 52 -14.51 -29.87 8.52
CA SER A 52 -13.71 -30.31 9.66
C SER A 52 -12.35 -30.88 9.23
N ARG A 53 -12.31 -31.73 8.19
CA ARG A 53 -11.02 -32.24 7.67
C ARG A 53 -10.12 -31.13 7.13
N VAL A 54 -10.70 -30.13 6.46
CA VAL A 54 -9.94 -28.96 5.96
C VAL A 54 -9.37 -28.14 7.11
N ARG A 55 -10.16 -27.89 8.17
CA ARG A 55 -9.70 -27.22 9.40
C ARG A 55 -8.55 -27.99 10.05
N ASP A 56 -8.71 -29.29 10.25
CA ASP A 56 -7.72 -30.11 10.96
C ASP A 56 -6.39 -30.19 10.20
N ALA A 57 -6.45 -30.30 8.87
CA ALA A 57 -5.24 -30.21 8.03
C ALA A 57 -4.53 -28.86 8.20
N GLY A 58 -5.29 -27.78 8.33
CA GLY A 58 -4.78 -26.43 8.61
C GLY A 58 -4.12 -26.28 9.98
N LEU A 59 -4.69 -26.90 11.01
CA LEU A 59 -4.14 -26.92 12.37
C LEU A 59 -2.86 -27.75 12.45
N VAL A 60 -2.81 -28.90 11.76
CA VAL A 60 -1.60 -29.72 11.64
C VAL A 60 -0.48 -28.97 10.92
N ALA A 61 -0.80 -28.31 9.80
CA ALA A 61 0.18 -27.53 9.03
C ALA A 61 0.77 -26.35 9.83
N GLU A 62 0.00 -25.79 10.76
CA GLU A 62 0.43 -24.72 11.67
C GLU A 62 1.17 -25.25 12.91
N GLY A 63 1.30 -26.57 13.08
CA GLY A 63 1.96 -27.19 14.24
C GLY A 63 1.10 -27.23 15.51
N ARG A 64 -0.21 -27.02 15.41
CA ARG A 64 -1.15 -26.94 16.55
C ARG A 64 -2.37 -27.87 16.40
N PRO A 65 -2.17 -29.19 16.18
CA PRO A 65 -3.28 -30.13 15.98
C PRO A 65 -4.24 -30.12 17.17
N GLY A 66 -5.54 -30.03 16.89
CA GLY A 66 -6.58 -30.06 17.93
C GLY A 66 -6.64 -28.80 18.81
N VAL A 67 -6.04 -27.68 18.40
CA VAL A 67 -6.11 -26.40 19.12
C VAL A 67 -7.11 -25.46 18.48
N VAL A 68 -8.04 -24.94 19.29
CA VAL A 68 -8.93 -23.83 18.93
C VAL A 68 -8.51 -22.61 19.74
N THR A 69 -8.52 -21.44 19.12
CA THR A 69 -8.02 -20.22 19.75
C THR A 69 -9.13 -19.25 20.13
N TYR A 70 -8.81 -18.32 21.04
CA TYR A 70 -9.62 -17.16 21.38
C TYR A 70 -8.70 -16.01 21.78
N SER A 71 -9.16 -14.76 21.65
CA SER A 71 -8.44 -13.60 22.20
C SER A 71 -9.10 -13.12 23.49
N ARG A 72 -8.32 -12.94 24.54
CA ARG A 72 -8.79 -12.35 25.81
C ARG A 72 -8.68 -10.84 25.74
N LYS A 73 -9.82 -10.16 25.64
CA LYS A 73 -9.87 -8.73 25.30
C LYS A 73 -10.76 -7.90 26.21
N VAL A 74 -10.58 -6.59 26.21
CA VAL A 74 -11.61 -5.61 26.61
C VAL A 74 -12.21 -4.94 25.39
N PHE A 75 -13.49 -4.58 25.47
CA PHE A 75 -14.19 -3.84 24.43
C PHE A 75 -14.19 -2.35 24.79
N VAL A 76 -13.59 -1.51 23.95
CA VAL A 76 -13.52 -0.05 24.12
C VAL A 76 -14.46 0.59 23.08
N PRO A 77 -15.70 0.97 23.47
CA PRO A 77 -16.66 1.60 22.57
C PRO A 77 -16.37 3.11 22.47
N LEU A 78 -15.23 3.48 21.85
CA LEU A 78 -14.69 4.86 21.88
C LEU A 78 -15.75 5.91 21.50
N THR A 79 -16.58 5.61 20.50
CA THR A 79 -17.79 6.36 20.23
C THR A 79 -18.88 5.44 19.69
N ARG A 80 -20.13 5.77 20.01
CA ARG A 80 -21.33 5.15 19.43
C ARG A 80 -21.99 6.04 18.38
N LEU A 81 -21.39 7.16 18.04
CA LEU A 81 -21.82 7.96 16.90
C LEU A 81 -21.28 7.35 15.61
N CYS A 82 -22.04 7.45 14.53
CA CYS A 82 -21.66 6.92 13.22
C CYS A 82 -22.31 7.78 12.13
N GLN A 83 -21.65 7.92 10.98
CA GLN A 83 -22.29 8.54 9.81
C GLN A 83 -23.32 7.60 9.17
N ASP A 84 -23.08 6.29 9.20
CA ASP A 84 -23.96 5.28 8.63
C ASP A 84 -25.29 5.10 9.38
N ARG A 85 -26.21 4.38 8.73
CA ARG A 85 -27.58 4.10 9.20
C ARG A 85 -27.95 2.64 8.98
N CYS A 86 -27.07 1.72 9.37
CA CYS A 86 -27.31 0.29 9.18
C CYS A 86 -28.58 -0.15 9.92
N HIS A 87 -29.55 -0.72 9.20
CA HIS A 87 -30.89 -0.99 9.70
C HIS A 87 -30.94 -2.09 10.76
N TYR A 88 -29.88 -2.89 10.92
CA TYR A 88 -29.73 -3.93 11.95
C TYR A 88 -28.89 -3.48 13.15
N CYS A 89 -28.25 -2.31 13.11
CA CYS A 89 -27.22 -1.93 14.08
C CYS A 89 -27.81 -1.21 15.30
N THR A 90 -27.56 -1.73 16.50
CA THR A 90 -27.88 -1.08 17.79
C THR A 90 -26.71 -0.33 18.39
N PHE A 91 -25.50 -0.54 17.88
CA PHE A 91 -24.30 0.12 18.38
C PHE A 91 -24.32 1.62 18.06
N ALA A 92 -24.68 1.96 16.82
CA ALA A 92 -24.81 3.34 16.37
C ALA A 92 -26.02 4.02 17.02
N THR A 93 -25.81 5.22 17.56
CA THR A 93 -26.85 6.04 18.19
C THR A 93 -26.68 7.52 17.81
N VAL A 94 -27.46 8.38 18.45
CA VAL A 94 -27.55 9.82 18.16
C VAL A 94 -27.03 10.64 19.34
N PRO A 95 -26.48 11.85 19.11
CA PRO A 95 -25.79 12.63 20.16
C PRO A 95 -26.60 12.85 21.44
N HIS A 96 -27.90 13.19 21.34
CA HIS A 96 -28.74 13.47 22.51
C HIS A 96 -29.06 12.25 23.39
N ARG A 97 -28.66 11.04 22.97
CA ARG A 97 -28.78 9.80 23.77
C ARG A 97 -27.47 9.41 24.45
N LEU A 98 -26.41 10.19 24.28
CA LEU A 98 -25.09 9.95 24.86
C LEU A 98 -24.75 11.04 25.88
N PRO A 99 -24.04 10.69 26.96
CA PRO A 99 -23.51 11.70 27.88
C PRO A 99 -22.39 12.54 27.23
N ALA A 100 -21.62 11.94 26.31
CA ALA A 100 -20.56 12.58 25.54
C ALA A 100 -20.47 11.94 24.14
N ALA A 101 -19.89 12.67 23.17
CA ALA A 101 -19.72 12.17 21.80
C ALA A 101 -18.71 11.03 21.71
N PHE A 102 -17.65 11.08 22.53
CA PHE A 102 -16.62 10.06 22.65
C PHE A 102 -16.33 9.80 24.14
N LEU A 103 -15.75 8.63 24.45
CA LEU A 103 -15.10 8.41 25.75
C LEU A 103 -13.88 9.32 25.87
N GLU A 104 -13.66 9.90 27.05
CA GLU A 104 -12.40 10.57 27.37
C GLU A 104 -11.25 9.56 27.47
N ARG A 105 -10.02 10.05 27.27
CA ARG A 105 -8.82 9.19 27.31
C ARG A 105 -8.70 8.44 28.64
N ASP A 106 -9.03 9.10 29.75
CA ASP A 106 -8.98 8.48 31.08
C ASP A 106 -10.01 7.35 31.23
N GLU A 107 -11.21 7.49 30.65
CA GLU A 107 -12.23 6.42 30.64
C GLU A 107 -11.76 5.23 29.80
N VAL A 108 -11.10 5.48 28.66
CA VAL A 108 -10.47 4.42 27.85
C VAL A 108 -9.40 3.69 28.66
N LEU A 109 -8.55 4.43 29.36
CA LEU A 109 -7.50 3.86 30.21
C LEU A 109 -8.06 3.10 31.41
N GLU A 110 -9.15 3.54 32.01
CA GLU A 110 -9.83 2.79 33.07
C GLU A 110 -10.32 1.42 32.59
N ILE A 111 -10.95 1.37 31.41
CA ILE A 111 -11.36 0.10 30.78
C ILE A 111 -10.14 -0.79 30.50
N ALA A 112 -9.08 -0.22 29.93
CA ALA A 112 -7.86 -0.95 29.59
C ALA A 112 -7.14 -1.47 30.84
N ARG A 113 -7.03 -0.68 31.91
CA ARG A 113 -6.43 -1.10 33.20
C ARG A 113 -7.24 -2.22 33.86
N ALA A 114 -8.57 -2.15 33.80
CA ALA A 114 -9.43 -3.25 34.26
C ALA A 114 -9.18 -4.54 33.45
N GLY A 115 -8.96 -4.40 32.13
CA GLY A 115 -8.52 -5.48 31.26
C GLY A 115 -7.17 -6.07 31.66
N ALA A 116 -6.16 -5.24 31.87
CA ALA A 116 -4.81 -5.64 32.28
C ALA A 116 -4.88 -6.43 33.60
N ALA A 117 -5.63 -5.92 34.58
CA ALA A 117 -5.85 -6.57 35.87
C ALA A 117 -6.56 -7.94 35.75
N ALA A 118 -7.38 -8.12 34.72
CA ALA A 118 -8.02 -9.39 34.40
C ALA A 118 -7.18 -10.29 33.47
N GLY A 119 -5.96 -9.89 33.12
CA GLY A 119 -5.05 -10.63 32.24
C GLY A 119 -5.43 -10.58 30.75
N CYS A 120 -6.27 -9.63 30.33
CA CYS A 120 -6.53 -9.39 28.91
C CYS A 120 -5.27 -8.86 28.22
N LYS A 121 -5.05 -9.25 26.96
CA LYS A 121 -3.91 -8.83 26.13
C LYS A 121 -4.32 -7.94 24.96
N GLU A 122 -5.60 -7.82 24.71
CA GLU A 122 -6.16 -7.03 23.61
C GLU A 122 -7.11 -5.95 24.12
N ALA A 123 -6.97 -4.74 23.58
CA ALA A 123 -7.95 -3.67 23.67
C ALA A 123 -8.63 -3.51 22.31
N LEU A 124 -9.85 -4.01 22.18
CA LEU A 124 -10.66 -3.90 20.97
C LEU A 124 -11.32 -2.53 20.92
N PHE A 125 -10.77 -1.62 20.13
CA PHE A 125 -11.41 -0.35 19.81
C PHE A 125 -12.50 -0.58 18.77
N THR A 126 -13.74 -0.27 19.13
CA THR A 126 -14.87 -0.29 18.21
C THR A 126 -15.56 1.06 18.25
N LEU A 127 -15.90 1.58 17.07
CA LEU A 127 -16.48 2.89 16.89
C LEU A 127 -17.30 2.92 15.60
N GLY A 128 -18.16 3.93 15.46
CA GLY A 128 -18.82 4.19 14.19
C GLY A 128 -17.91 4.95 13.22
N ASP A 129 -18.14 4.74 11.93
CA ASP A 129 -17.38 5.37 10.86
C ASP A 129 -17.65 6.88 10.83
N ARG A 130 -16.55 7.66 10.83
CA ARG A 130 -16.46 9.13 10.64
C ARG A 130 -17.68 9.91 11.17
N PRO A 131 -18.03 9.80 12.46
CA PRO A 131 -19.21 10.47 13.02
C PRO A 131 -19.22 11.97 12.80
N GLU A 132 -18.06 12.60 12.75
CA GLU A 132 -17.85 14.03 12.49
C GLU A 132 -18.28 14.48 11.09
N ALA A 133 -18.47 13.57 10.14
CA ALA A 133 -19.03 13.89 8.83
C ALA A 133 -20.55 14.13 8.87
N ARG A 134 -21.25 13.56 9.86
CA ARG A 134 -22.70 13.65 10.01
C ARG A 134 -23.14 14.49 11.20
N TRP A 135 -22.39 14.44 12.30
CA TRP A 135 -22.77 15.01 13.58
C TRP A 135 -21.86 16.19 13.94
N PRO A 136 -22.35 17.44 13.89
CA PRO A 136 -21.57 18.61 14.33
C PRO A 136 -21.04 18.48 15.75
N ALA A 137 -21.81 17.86 16.66
CA ALA A 137 -21.38 17.59 18.03
C ALA A 137 -20.12 16.71 18.12
N ALA A 138 -19.89 15.81 17.16
CA ALA A 138 -18.65 15.02 17.12
C ALA A 138 -17.47 15.88 16.65
N ARG A 139 -17.67 16.71 15.61
CA ARG A 139 -16.66 17.68 15.13
C ARG A 139 -16.26 18.65 16.23
N GLU A 140 -17.22 19.31 16.86
CA GLU A 140 -17.00 20.26 17.97
C GLU A 140 -16.25 19.62 19.15
N TRP A 141 -16.55 18.35 19.46
CA TRP A 141 -15.88 17.63 20.54
C TRP A 141 -14.41 17.35 20.23
N LEU A 142 -14.09 16.97 18.99
CA LEU A 142 -12.74 16.72 18.50
C LEU A 142 -11.91 18.01 18.44
N ASP A 143 -12.47 19.06 17.83
CA ASP A 143 -11.82 20.37 17.69
C ASP A 143 -11.47 20.95 19.07
N ALA A 144 -12.38 20.82 20.05
CA ALA A 144 -12.15 21.27 21.43
C ALA A 144 -11.00 20.55 22.15
N ARG A 145 -10.56 19.40 21.63
CA ARG A 145 -9.43 18.61 22.13
C ARG A 145 -8.21 18.64 21.21
N GLY A 146 -8.28 19.41 20.12
CA GLY A 146 -7.19 19.56 19.16
C GLY A 146 -6.98 18.33 18.28
N TYR A 147 -8.03 17.57 17.97
CA TYR A 147 -7.96 16.44 17.03
C TYR A 147 -8.68 16.80 15.73
N ASP A 148 -8.03 16.55 14.59
CA ASP A 148 -8.61 16.85 13.27
C ASP A 148 -9.62 15.80 12.81
N SER A 149 -9.56 14.58 13.35
CA SER A 149 -10.47 13.50 13.01
C SER A 149 -10.69 12.51 14.16
N THR A 150 -11.72 11.68 14.02
CA THR A 150 -11.94 10.55 14.93
C THR A 150 -10.75 9.60 14.97
N LEU A 151 -10.06 9.38 13.84
CA LEU A 151 -8.93 8.45 13.75
C LEU A 151 -7.67 9.00 14.43
N ASP A 152 -7.48 10.32 14.46
CA ASP A 152 -6.42 10.98 15.25
C ASP A 152 -6.61 10.68 16.73
N TYR A 153 -7.85 10.75 17.20
CA TYR A 153 -8.18 10.46 18.58
C TYR A 153 -8.04 8.97 18.91
N VAL A 154 -8.45 8.07 18.00
CA VAL A 154 -8.19 6.63 18.12
C VAL A 154 -6.69 6.36 18.26
N ARG A 155 -5.86 6.99 17.43
CA ARG A 155 -4.41 6.85 17.47
C ARG A 155 -3.85 7.28 18.84
N ALA A 156 -4.26 8.44 19.34
CA ALA A 156 -3.82 8.94 20.64
C ALA A 156 -4.23 7.99 21.79
N CYS A 157 -5.44 7.47 21.75
CA CYS A 157 -5.91 6.49 22.74
C CYS A 157 -5.15 5.16 22.65
N ALA A 158 -4.86 4.68 21.44
CA ALA A 158 -4.11 3.44 21.22
C ALA A 158 -2.67 3.54 21.78
N ILE A 159 -2.00 4.68 21.58
CA ILE A 159 -0.69 4.96 22.20
C ILE A 159 -0.80 4.92 23.72
N ALA A 160 -1.75 5.63 24.31
CA ALA A 160 -1.93 5.65 25.76
C ALA A 160 -2.19 4.25 26.33
N VAL A 161 -2.99 3.41 25.65
CA VAL A 161 -3.24 2.03 26.06
C VAL A 161 -1.94 1.19 26.05
N LEU A 162 -1.13 1.29 25.00
CA LEU A 162 0.17 0.62 24.92
C LEU A 162 1.10 1.06 26.07
N GLU A 163 1.21 2.37 26.29
CA GLU A 163 2.15 2.96 27.25
C GLU A 163 1.77 2.75 28.70
N GLU A 164 0.48 2.83 29.02
CA GLU A 164 0.02 2.84 30.41
C GLU A 164 -0.52 1.49 30.88
N THR A 165 -0.88 0.58 29.97
CA THR A 165 -1.54 -0.68 30.33
C THR A 165 -0.86 -1.91 29.75
N GLY A 166 -0.18 -1.79 28.61
CA GLY A 166 0.47 -2.91 27.93
C GLY A 166 -0.48 -3.75 27.07
N LEU A 167 -1.78 -3.42 27.01
CA LEU A 167 -2.70 -4.11 26.10
C LEU A 167 -2.37 -3.76 24.65
N LEU A 168 -2.55 -4.71 23.74
CA LEU A 168 -2.38 -4.50 22.31
C LEU A 168 -3.67 -3.96 21.68
N PRO A 169 -3.66 -2.80 21.02
CA PRO A 169 -4.83 -2.28 20.35
C PRO A 169 -5.22 -3.12 19.11
N HIS A 170 -6.48 -3.52 19.03
CA HIS A 170 -7.14 -3.93 17.80
C HIS A 170 -8.08 -2.81 17.36
N LEU A 171 -7.86 -2.24 16.19
CA LEU A 171 -8.69 -1.12 15.72
C LEU A 171 -9.74 -1.62 14.74
N ASN A 172 -11.01 -1.43 15.07
CA ASN A 172 -12.14 -1.68 14.17
C ASN A 172 -12.96 -0.40 13.92
N PRO A 173 -12.39 0.59 13.20
CA PRO A 173 -13.02 1.88 12.94
C PRO A 173 -13.90 1.92 11.68
N GLY A 174 -14.10 0.77 11.01
CA GLY A 174 -14.84 0.69 9.76
C GLY A 174 -13.97 0.94 8.53
N VAL A 175 -14.45 1.77 7.59
CA VAL A 175 -13.74 2.07 6.34
C VAL A 175 -12.48 2.90 6.61
N LEU A 176 -11.35 2.42 6.09
CA LEU A 176 -10.05 3.08 6.20
C LEU A 176 -9.44 3.28 4.83
N SER A 177 -8.94 4.50 4.57
CA SER A 177 -8.11 4.76 3.41
C SER A 177 -6.71 4.18 3.58
N TRP A 178 -5.94 4.13 2.49
CA TRP A 178 -4.53 3.74 2.54
C TRP A 178 -3.71 4.63 3.50
N GLU A 179 -4.01 5.93 3.56
CA GLU A 179 -3.36 6.88 4.47
C GLU A 179 -3.72 6.57 5.93
N ASP A 180 -5.01 6.35 6.21
CA ASP A 180 -5.50 6.00 7.55
C ASP A 180 -4.81 4.72 8.06
N LEU A 181 -4.73 3.69 7.21
CA LEU A 181 -4.04 2.43 7.52
C LEU A 181 -2.56 2.63 7.81
N THR A 182 -1.86 3.42 6.98
CA THR A 182 -0.43 3.71 7.16
C THR A 182 -0.19 4.45 8.46
N ARG A 183 -1.07 5.41 8.80
CA ARG A 183 -0.99 6.21 10.02
C ARG A 183 -1.35 5.41 11.28
N LEU A 184 -2.24 4.44 11.19
CA LEU A 184 -2.66 3.63 12.35
C LEU A 184 -1.79 2.39 12.58
N LYS A 185 -1.09 1.88 11.56
CA LYS A 185 -0.24 0.68 11.68
C LYS A 185 0.80 0.75 12.81
N PRO A 186 1.45 1.90 13.09
CA PRO A 186 2.41 2.00 14.18
C PRO A 186 1.84 1.84 15.60
N VAL A 187 0.52 1.83 15.76
CA VAL A 187 -0.14 1.78 17.09
C VAL A 187 -1.08 0.58 17.24
N ALA A 188 -1.22 -0.25 16.23
CA ALA A 188 -2.11 -1.41 16.26
C ALA A 188 -1.49 -2.61 15.52
N PRO A 189 -1.18 -3.71 16.23
CA PRO A 189 -0.68 -4.93 15.59
C PRO A 189 -1.68 -5.57 14.63
N SER A 190 -2.97 -5.25 14.78
CA SER A 190 -4.01 -5.65 13.85
C SER A 190 -5.17 -4.67 13.81
N MET A 191 -5.91 -4.72 12.71
CA MET A 191 -7.11 -3.93 12.50
C MET A 191 -8.20 -4.79 11.88
N GLY A 192 -9.41 -4.28 11.79
CA GLY A 192 -10.49 -5.01 11.16
C GLY A 192 -11.62 -4.15 10.65
N MET A 193 -12.40 -4.76 9.78
CA MET A 193 -13.68 -4.25 9.27
C MET A 193 -14.47 -5.42 8.68
N MET A 194 -15.72 -5.58 9.09
CA MET A 194 -16.62 -6.56 8.46
C MET A 194 -16.91 -6.16 7.01
N LEU A 195 -16.66 -7.01 6.02
CA LEU A 195 -17.16 -6.77 4.65
C LEU A 195 -18.70 -6.78 4.63
N GLU A 196 -19.28 -7.64 5.46
CA GLU A 196 -20.71 -7.92 5.60
C GLU A 196 -21.32 -8.61 4.37
N THR A 197 -21.28 -7.95 3.22
CA THR A 197 -21.83 -8.46 1.96
C THR A 197 -21.27 -7.69 0.76
N THR A 198 -21.18 -8.36 -0.40
CA THR A 198 -20.90 -7.72 -1.71
C THR A 198 -22.17 -7.36 -2.49
N ALA A 199 -23.35 -7.62 -1.94
CA ALA A 199 -24.62 -7.38 -2.62
C ALA A 199 -24.96 -5.88 -2.72
N THR A 200 -24.60 -5.24 -3.83
CA THR A 200 -24.82 -3.80 -4.06
C THR A 200 -26.27 -3.37 -3.85
N ARG A 201 -27.25 -4.22 -4.20
CA ARG A 201 -28.68 -3.91 -4.01
C ARG A 201 -29.06 -3.63 -2.55
N LEU A 202 -28.41 -4.29 -1.59
CA LEU A 202 -28.69 -4.10 -0.15
C LEU A 202 -28.27 -2.70 0.34
N TRP A 203 -27.37 -2.06 -0.39
CA TRP A 203 -26.90 -0.69 -0.18
C TRP A 203 -27.62 0.33 -1.08
N SER A 204 -27.81 0.04 -2.37
CA SER A 204 -28.32 1.02 -3.34
C SER A 204 -29.85 1.16 -3.36
N GLU A 205 -30.60 0.12 -2.97
CA GLU A 205 -32.06 0.11 -3.11
C GLU A 205 -32.78 0.55 -1.82
N PRO A 206 -33.83 1.40 -1.91
CA PRO A 206 -34.63 1.78 -0.76
C PRO A 206 -35.17 0.58 0.02
N GLY A 207 -34.94 0.57 1.34
CA GLY A 207 -35.36 -0.51 2.22
C GLY A 207 -34.33 -1.64 2.39
N GLY A 208 -33.20 -1.62 1.66
CA GLY A 208 -32.05 -2.47 1.95
C GLY A 208 -31.42 -2.14 3.32
N PRO A 209 -30.75 -3.10 3.97
CA PRO A 209 -30.18 -2.94 5.32
C PRO A 209 -29.10 -1.86 5.42
N HIS A 210 -28.49 -1.49 4.29
CA HIS A 210 -27.43 -0.50 4.18
C HIS A 210 -27.85 0.76 3.45
N TYR A 211 -29.12 0.88 3.08
CA TYR A 211 -29.61 2.04 2.36
C TYR A 211 -29.39 3.33 3.17
N GLY A 212 -28.73 4.32 2.55
CA GLY A 212 -28.36 5.58 3.21
C GLY A 212 -27.15 5.49 4.15
N SER A 213 -26.30 4.46 3.99
CA SER A 213 -25.02 4.28 4.70
C SER A 213 -23.86 4.37 3.69
N PRO A 214 -23.19 5.53 3.55
CA PRO A 214 -22.16 5.72 2.51
C PRO A 214 -21.01 4.71 2.62
N ASP A 215 -20.59 4.32 3.82
CA ASP A 215 -19.43 3.43 4.02
C ASP A 215 -19.79 1.94 3.88
N LYS A 216 -21.07 1.64 3.64
CA LYS A 216 -21.56 0.29 3.35
C LYS A 216 -21.62 -0.05 1.87
N GLU A 217 -21.10 0.81 1.01
CA GLU A 217 -20.91 0.48 -0.40
C GLU A 217 -19.87 -0.67 -0.54
N PRO A 218 -20.20 -1.79 -1.21
CA PRO A 218 -19.28 -2.91 -1.35
C PRO A 218 -17.91 -2.55 -1.93
N ALA A 219 -17.87 -1.67 -2.93
CA ALA A 219 -16.63 -1.27 -3.60
C ALA A 219 -15.66 -0.56 -2.64
N VAL A 220 -16.19 0.32 -1.77
CA VAL A 220 -15.41 1.05 -0.76
C VAL A 220 -14.83 0.09 0.29
N ARG A 221 -15.62 -0.89 0.73
CA ARG A 221 -15.17 -1.90 1.70
C ARG A 221 -14.10 -2.83 1.11
N LEU A 222 -14.28 -3.27 -0.13
CA LEU A 222 -13.27 -4.08 -0.85
C LEU A 222 -11.98 -3.28 -1.10
N ARG A 223 -12.07 -1.97 -1.32
CA ARG A 223 -10.90 -1.09 -1.41
C ARG A 223 -10.15 -1.03 -0.08
N THR A 224 -10.84 -0.93 1.05
CA THR A 224 -10.21 -0.98 2.39
C THR A 224 -9.43 -2.30 2.59
N LEU A 225 -10.00 -3.45 2.23
CA LEU A 225 -9.28 -4.74 2.30
C LEU A 225 -8.05 -4.74 1.40
N THR A 226 -8.17 -4.21 0.18
CA THR A 226 -7.06 -4.11 -0.76
C THR A 226 -5.94 -3.22 -0.21
N ASP A 227 -6.28 -2.06 0.34
CA ASP A 227 -5.32 -1.10 0.89
C ASP A 227 -4.70 -1.62 2.19
N ALA A 228 -5.42 -2.38 3.04
CA ALA A 228 -4.84 -3.05 4.21
C ALA A 228 -3.78 -4.07 3.80
N GLY A 229 -4.04 -4.81 2.72
CA GLY A 229 -3.08 -5.69 2.10
C GLY A 229 -1.87 -4.98 1.51
N ARG A 230 -2.05 -3.76 0.97
CA ARG A 230 -0.96 -2.93 0.45
C ARG A 230 -0.05 -2.44 1.59
N VAL A 231 -0.64 -1.90 2.64
CA VAL A 231 0.10 -1.37 3.80
C VAL A 231 0.74 -2.50 4.62
N GLY A 232 0.26 -3.73 4.49
CA GLY A 232 0.76 -4.89 5.23
C GLY A 232 0.26 -4.91 6.66
N VAL A 233 -1.04 -4.69 6.86
CA VAL A 233 -1.71 -4.77 8.16
C VAL A 233 -2.39 -6.14 8.29
N PRO A 234 -2.11 -6.94 9.33
CA PRO A 234 -2.92 -8.10 9.67
C PRO A 234 -4.37 -7.67 9.90
N PHE A 235 -5.27 -8.13 9.04
CA PHE A 235 -6.62 -7.58 8.94
C PHE A 235 -7.70 -8.64 9.19
N THR A 236 -8.64 -8.33 10.07
CA THR A 236 -9.83 -9.14 10.33
C THR A 236 -10.99 -8.64 9.48
N THR A 237 -11.67 -9.54 8.77
CA THR A 237 -12.91 -9.21 8.05
C THR A 237 -13.93 -10.32 8.22
N GLY A 238 -15.07 -10.23 7.53
CA GLY A 238 -16.12 -11.22 7.65
C GLY A 238 -17.40 -10.84 6.92
N ILE A 239 -18.35 -11.76 6.96
CA ILE A 239 -19.69 -11.59 6.39
C ILE A 239 -20.74 -11.63 7.51
N LEU A 240 -21.84 -10.91 7.29
CA LEU A 240 -23.02 -10.92 8.16
C LEU A 240 -24.15 -11.57 7.38
N ILE A 241 -24.64 -12.71 7.87
CA ILE A 241 -25.67 -13.50 7.18
C ILE A 241 -27.07 -13.22 7.75
N GLY A 242 -28.08 -13.32 6.89
CA GLY A 242 -29.49 -13.12 7.26
C GLY A 242 -29.92 -11.66 7.26
N ILE A 243 -29.22 -10.78 6.53
CA ILE A 243 -29.59 -9.37 6.37
C ILE A 243 -30.36 -9.07 5.08
N GLY A 244 -30.65 -10.12 4.31
CA GLY A 244 -31.41 -10.05 3.06
C GLY A 244 -30.61 -10.47 1.83
N GLU A 245 -29.37 -10.91 1.99
CA GLU A 245 -28.54 -11.50 0.94
C GLU A 245 -29.06 -12.88 0.51
N ASN A 246 -28.90 -13.23 -0.77
CA ASN A 246 -29.16 -14.59 -1.26
C ASN A 246 -27.90 -15.46 -1.19
N ARG A 247 -28.01 -16.77 -1.47
CA ARG A 247 -26.87 -17.70 -1.35
C ARG A 247 -25.76 -17.39 -2.35
N THR A 248 -26.11 -16.95 -3.55
CA THR A 248 -25.13 -16.57 -4.57
C THR A 248 -24.32 -15.35 -4.12
N GLU A 249 -24.97 -14.29 -3.67
CA GLU A 249 -24.33 -13.08 -3.13
C GLU A 249 -23.44 -13.39 -1.91
N ARG A 250 -23.90 -14.31 -1.04
CA ARG A 250 -23.11 -14.79 0.10
C ARG A 250 -21.84 -15.52 -0.37
N ALA A 251 -21.97 -16.40 -1.37
CA ALA A 251 -20.82 -17.08 -1.97
C ALA A 251 -19.86 -16.07 -2.62
N GLU A 252 -20.36 -15.13 -3.42
CA GLU A 252 -19.55 -14.05 -4.02
C GLU A 252 -18.75 -13.26 -2.97
N SER A 253 -19.37 -12.95 -1.84
CA SER A 253 -18.71 -12.26 -0.72
C SER A 253 -17.52 -13.05 -0.17
N VAL A 254 -17.67 -14.37 0.00
CA VAL A 254 -16.58 -15.26 0.45
C VAL A 254 -15.47 -15.33 -0.60
N PHE A 255 -15.81 -15.38 -1.90
CA PHE A 255 -14.82 -15.39 -2.98
C PHE A 255 -14.09 -14.04 -3.11
N ALA A 256 -14.75 -12.91 -2.85
CA ALA A 256 -14.11 -11.61 -2.81
C ALA A 256 -13.08 -11.54 -1.67
N ILE A 257 -13.43 -12.06 -0.48
CA ILE A 257 -12.47 -12.20 0.63
C ILE A 257 -11.31 -13.13 0.26
N ARG A 258 -11.59 -14.26 -0.41
CA ARG A 258 -10.54 -15.18 -0.91
C ARG A 258 -9.57 -14.47 -1.84
N ALA A 259 -10.08 -13.64 -2.76
CA ALA A 259 -9.26 -12.88 -3.69
C ALA A 259 -8.34 -11.90 -2.94
N ALA A 260 -8.88 -11.11 -2.00
CA ALA A 260 -8.10 -10.21 -1.16
C ALA A 260 -7.04 -10.94 -0.32
N ALA A 261 -7.41 -12.08 0.28
CA ALA A 261 -6.52 -12.91 1.08
C ALA A 261 -5.35 -13.47 0.24
N ARG A 262 -5.62 -13.99 -0.97
CA ARG A 262 -4.58 -14.52 -1.86
C ARG A 262 -3.65 -13.44 -2.40
N ALA A 263 -4.20 -12.27 -2.71
CA ALA A 263 -3.47 -11.17 -3.33
C ALA A 263 -2.36 -10.63 -2.41
N ALA A 264 -2.66 -10.43 -1.12
CA ALA A 264 -1.72 -9.83 -0.17
C ALA A 264 -1.25 -10.76 0.95
N GLY A 265 -2.03 -11.77 1.35
CA GLY A 265 -1.73 -12.63 2.50
C GLY A 265 -1.94 -11.95 3.86
N HIS A 266 -2.77 -10.90 3.90
CA HIS A 266 -2.97 -10.01 5.05
C HIS A 266 -4.23 -10.34 5.88
N ILE A 267 -5.22 -11.01 5.28
CA ILE A 267 -6.44 -11.42 5.98
C ILE A 267 -6.04 -12.50 6.99
N GLN A 268 -6.06 -12.16 8.27
CA GLN A 268 -5.71 -13.10 9.33
C GLN A 268 -6.90 -13.95 9.78
N GLU A 269 -8.11 -13.43 9.63
CA GLU A 269 -9.33 -14.02 10.15
C GLU A 269 -10.54 -13.62 9.29
N VAL A 270 -11.46 -14.57 9.11
CA VAL A 270 -12.76 -14.36 8.49
C VAL A 270 -13.87 -14.75 9.47
N ILE A 271 -14.64 -13.76 9.88
CA ILE A 271 -15.79 -13.90 10.77
C ILE A 271 -17.02 -14.25 9.93
N VAL A 272 -17.71 -15.33 10.29
CA VAL A 272 -19.04 -15.63 9.80
C VAL A 272 -20.01 -15.37 10.95
N GLN A 273 -20.72 -14.24 10.86
CA GLN A 273 -21.63 -13.79 11.91
C GLN A 273 -23.07 -13.89 11.43
N ASN A 274 -23.96 -14.41 12.28
CA ASN A 274 -25.39 -14.43 12.06
C ASN A 274 -26.06 -13.12 12.51
N PHE A 275 -27.03 -12.66 11.72
CA PHE A 275 -27.97 -11.62 12.12
C PHE A 275 -28.84 -12.10 13.29
N ARG A 276 -29.06 -11.19 14.23
CA ARG A 276 -29.98 -11.33 15.34
C ARG A 276 -30.89 -10.11 15.37
N ALA A 277 -32.20 -10.34 15.39
CA ALA A 277 -33.20 -9.30 15.45
C ALA A 277 -33.16 -8.60 16.80
N LYS A 278 -33.27 -7.26 16.77
CA LYS A 278 -33.14 -6.41 17.96
C LYS A 278 -34.30 -5.42 18.02
N PRO A 279 -34.94 -5.19 19.19
CA PRO A 279 -36.15 -4.37 19.29
C PRO A 279 -36.00 -2.93 18.76
N ASP A 280 -34.83 -2.33 18.94
CA ASP A 280 -34.56 -0.92 18.63
C ASP A 280 -34.00 -0.68 17.22
N THR A 281 -34.16 -1.64 16.31
CA THR A 281 -33.66 -1.54 14.93
C THR A 281 -34.80 -1.51 13.91
N ALA A 282 -34.50 -1.06 12.69
CA ALA A 282 -35.47 -1.11 11.60
C ALA A 282 -35.77 -2.56 11.18
N MET A 283 -34.84 -3.48 11.43
CA MET A 283 -34.96 -4.92 11.17
C MET A 283 -35.47 -5.73 12.36
N ARG A 284 -36.15 -5.10 13.33
CA ARG A 284 -36.65 -5.78 14.54
C ARG A 284 -37.62 -6.94 14.31
N ASN A 285 -38.28 -6.96 13.14
CA ASN A 285 -39.29 -7.95 12.77
C ASN A 285 -38.75 -9.00 11.80
N ASP A 286 -37.50 -8.86 11.36
CA ASP A 286 -36.82 -9.84 10.51
C ASP A 286 -36.46 -11.08 11.34
N PRO A 287 -36.51 -12.29 10.78
CA PRO A 287 -36.14 -13.49 11.50
C PRO A 287 -34.64 -13.54 11.78
N ASP A 288 -34.26 -14.10 12.94
CA ASP A 288 -32.88 -14.48 13.21
C ASP A 288 -32.35 -15.42 12.13
N ALA A 289 -31.06 -15.33 11.83
CA ALA A 289 -30.42 -16.31 10.97
C ALA A 289 -30.38 -17.69 11.66
N ASP A 290 -30.85 -18.69 10.90
CA ASP A 290 -30.92 -20.10 11.31
C ASP A 290 -29.52 -20.69 11.60
N LEU A 291 -29.42 -21.55 12.62
CA LEU A 291 -28.12 -22.08 13.05
C LEU A 291 -27.57 -23.13 12.07
N ASP A 292 -28.41 -23.87 11.37
CA ASP A 292 -27.97 -24.76 10.29
C ASP A 292 -27.48 -23.94 9.09
N ASP A 293 -28.12 -22.81 8.79
CA ASP A 293 -27.64 -21.86 7.76
C ASP A 293 -26.27 -21.23 8.12
N LEU A 294 -26.08 -20.88 9.39
CA LEU A 294 -24.80 -20.44 9.91
C LEU A 294 -23.72 -21.53 9.78
N ALA A 295 -24.03 -22.76 10.21
CA ALA A 295 -23.12 -23.89 10.10
C ALA A 295 -22.75 -24.21 8.64
N ALA A 296 -23.71 -24.21 7.72
CA ALA A 296 -23.47 -24.38 6.29
C ALA A 296 -22.56 -23.27 5.75
N THR A 297 -22.79 -22.02 6.16
CA THR A 297 -21.97 -20.88 5.72
C THR A 297 -20.54 -20.96 6.24
N ILE A 298 -20.34 -21.32 7.50
CA ILE A 298 -18.99 -21.54 8.08
C ILE A 298 -18.27 -22.64 7.30
N ALA A 299 -18.95 -23.76 7.03
CA ALA A 299 -18.36 -24.89 6.32
C ALA A 299 -17.98 -24.56 4.88
N VAL A 300 -18.85 -23.86 4.14
CA VAL A 300 -18.52 -23.35 2.79
C VAL A 300 -17.37 -22.36 2.84
N THR A 301 -17.36 -21.45 3.82
CA THR A 301 -16.27 -20.47 4.01
C THR A 301 -14.93 -21.18 4.23
N ARG A 302 -14.89 -22.19 5.10
CA ARG A 302 -13.72 -23.04 5.36
C ARG A 302 -13.24 -23.75 4.09
N ILE A 303 -14.13 -24.32 3.29
CA ILE A 303 -13.78 -25.03 2.06
C ILE A 303 -13.23 -24.07 0.99
N VAL A 304 -13.88 -22.91 0.81
CA VAL A 304 -13.50 -21.92 -0.21
C VAL A 304 -12.17 -21.24 0.13
N LEU A 305 -11.96 -20.87 1.39
CA LEU A 305 -10.73 -20.20 1.86
C LEU A 305 -9.57 -21.18 2.13
N GLY A 306 -9.90 -22.45 2.36
CA GLY A 306 -8.95 -23.53 2.52
C GLY A 306 -8.39 -23.67 3.95
N PRO A 307 -7.36 -24.52 4.12
CA PRO A 307 -6.88 -24.93 5.44
C PRO A 307 -6.11 -23.83 6.19
N LYS A 308 -5.51 -22.87 5.49
CA LYS A 308 -4.65 -21.84 6.13
C LYS A 308 -5.44 -20.72 6.80
N MET A 309 -6.65 -20.44 6.34
CA MET A 309 -7.45 -19.32 6.84
C MET A 309 -7.94 -19.59 8.28
N ARG A 310 -8.15 -18.55 9.07
CA ARG A 310 -8.78 -18.66 10.38
C ARG A 310 -10.24 -18.24 10.26
N VAL A 311 -11.13 -19.13 10.67
CA VAL A 311 -12.58 -18.94 10.51
C VAL A 311 -13.18 -18.88 11.90
N GLN A 312 -13.89 -17.78 12.15
CA GLN A 312 -14.46 -17.45 13.45
C GLN A 312 -15.98 -17.39 13.38
N ALA A 313 -16.65 -17.82 14.44
CA ALA A 313 -18.05 -17.49 14.71
C ALA A 313 -18.19 -16.97 16.15
N PRO A 314 -18.91 -15.84 16.41
CA PRO A 314 -19.03 -15.29 17.75
C PRO A 314 -19.76 -16.24 18.72
N PRO A 315 -19.15 -16.66 19.84
CA PRO A 315 -19.67 -17.72 20.68
C PRO A 315 -20.95 -17.32 21.44
N ASN A 316 -21.13 -16.03 21.73
CA ASN A 316 -22.33 -15.51 22.38
C ASN A 316 -23.58 -15.52 21.47
N LEU A 317 -23.41 -15.71 20.15
CA LEU A 317 -24.51 -15.67 19.17
C LEU A 317 -24.98 -17.05 18.70
N VAL A 318 -24.44 -18.13 19.28
CA VAL A 318 -24.72 -19.52 18.84
C VAL A 318 -25.54 -20.34 19.85
N GLY A 319 -25.91 -19.75 21.00
CA GLY A 319 -26.66 -20.45 22.04
C GLY A 319 -25.88 -21.65 22.61
N SER A 320 -26.49 -22.84 22.62
CA SER A 320 -25.84 -24.07 23.09
C SER A 320 -25.01 -24.79 22.02
N GLU A 321 -25.03 -24.33 20.77
CA GLU A 321 -24.55 -25.08 19.59
C GLU A 321 -23.03 -24.96 19.34
N PHE A 322 -22.21 -24.93 20.40
CA PHE A 322 -20.75 -24.87 20.29
C PHE A 322 -20.17 -26.02 19.45
N ALA A 323 -20.67 -27.24 19.68
CA ALA A 323 -20.22 -28.44 18.97
C ALA A 323 -20.55 -28.37 17.47
N LEU A 324 -21.69 -27.78 17.09
CA LEU A 324 -22.07 -27.59 15.70
C LEU A 324 -21.11 -26.63 14.99
N MET A 325 -20.78 -25.50 15.61
CA MET A 325 -19.85 -24.52 15.03
C MET A 325 -18.44 -25.11 14.85
N LEU A 326 -17.96 -25.87 15.85
CA LEU A 326 -16.70 -26.61 15.74
C LEU A 326 -16.75 -27.61 14.59
N ARG A 327 -17.81 -28.43 14.47
CA ARG A 327 -18.01 -29.34 13.32
C ARG A 327 -18.07 -28.60 11.98
N ALA A 328 -18.59 -27.37 11.96
CA ALA A 328 -18.64 -26.54 10.76
C ALA A 328 -17.26 -26.06 10.31
N GLY A 329 -16.24 -26.11 11.15
CA GLY A 329 -14.86 -25.86 10.75
C GLY A 329 -14.29 -24.54 11.24
N ILE A 330 -14.90 -23.90 12.25
CA ILE A 330 -14.22 -22.82 12.97
C ILE A 330 -12.97 -23.37 13.66
N ASP A 331 -11.93 -22.56 13.74
CA ASP A 331 -10.73 -22.81 14.55
C ASP A 331 -10.41 -21.68 15.52
N ASP A 332 -11.31 -20.68 15.60
CA ASP A 332 -11.20 -19.55 16.51
C ASP A 332 -12.59 -19.12 17.01
N TRP A 333 -12.68 -18.78 18.30
CA TRP A 333 -13.89 -18.25 18.94
C TRP A 333 -13.93 -16.72 18.98
N GLY A 334 -12.86 -16.04 18.59
CA GLY A 334 -12.75 -14.60 18.56
C GLY A 334 -12.42 -13.96 19.91
N GLY A 335 -12.65 -12.66 19.98
CA GLY A 335 -12.43 -11.86 21.17
C GLY A 335 -13.49 -12.08 22.25
N VAL A 336 -13.12 -12.65 23.39
CA VAL A 336 -13.99 -12.89 24.56
C VAL A 336 -13.53 -11.99 25.72
N SER A 337 -14.48 -11.27 26.33
CA SER A 337 -14.17 -10.34 27.42
C SER A 337 -14.68 -10.84 28.77
N PRO A 338 -13.80 -10.98 29.79
CA PRO A 338 -14.23 -11.25 31.16
C PRO A 338 -14.65 -9.98 31.92
N VAL A 339 -14.45 -8.79 31.34
CA VAL A 339 -14.63 -7.49 32.02
C VAL A 339 -15.80 -6.69 31.44
N THR A 340 -15.83 -6.54 30.12
CA THR A 340 -16.75 -5.65 29.39
C THR A 340 -17.84 -6.44 28.68
N ALA A 341 -19.05 -5.89 28.60
CA ALA A 341 -20.12 -6.45 27.79
C ALA A 341 -19.77 -6.43 26.29
N ASP A 342 -20.52 -7.20 25.49
CA ASP A 342 -20.59 -6.98 24.05
C ASP A 342 -21.45 -5.75 23.79
N HIS A 343 -20.84 -4.62 23.42
CA HIS A 343 -21.61 -3.39 23.16
C HIS A 343 -22.39 -3.43 21.84
N VAL A 344 -22.10 -4.39 20.96
CA VAL A 344 -22.85 -4.61 19.72
C VAL A 344 -24.09 -5.46 19.99
N ASN A 345 -23.96 -6.51 20.82
CA ASN A 345 -25.06 -7.40 21.23
C ASN A 345 -25.17 -7.46 22.77
N PRO A 346 -25.55 -6.36 23.46
CA PRO A 346 -25.55 -6.30 24.92
C PRO A 346 -26.50 -7.30 25.59
N GLU A 347 -27.51 -7.77 24.87
CA GLU A 347 -28.46 -8.80 25.29
C GLU A 347 -27.89 -10.24 25.22
N ARG A 348 -26.68 -10.42 24.66
CA ARG A 348 -25.99 -11.71 24.51
C ARG A 348 -24.59 -11.62 25.15
N PRO A 349 -24.47 -11.82 26.47
CA PRO A 349 -23.19 -11.69 27.17
C PRO A 349 -22.17 -12.73 26.68
N TRP A 350 -20.89 -12.40 26.85
CA TRP A 350 -19.80 -13.33 26.57
C TRP A 350 -19.91 -14.59 27.44
N PRO A 351 -19.69 -15.79 26.88
CA PRO A 351 -19.55 -16.98 27.71
C PRO A 351 -18.31 -16.86 28.61
N ALA A 352 -18.37 -17.48 29.79
CA ALA A 352 -17.20 -17.60 30.64
C ALA A 352 -16.10 -18.41 29.92
N ILE A 353 -14.84 -18.02 30.07
CA ILE A 353 -13.71 -18.67 29.39
C ILE A 353 -13.61 -20.15 29.80
N ASP A 354 -13.86 -20.48 31.08
CA ASP A 354 -13.88 -21.87 31.56
C ASP A 354 -15.00 -22.71 30.94
N GLU A 355 -16.16 -22.09 30.65
CA GLU A 355 -17.23 -22.75 29.91
C GLU A 355 -16.77 -23.01 28.47
N LEU A 356 -16.18 -22.02 27.80
CA LEU A 356 -15.68 -22.16 26.44
C LEU A 356 -14.61 -23.26 26.33
N ALA A 357 -13.71 -23.35 27.33
CA ALA A 357 -12.70 -24.39 27.43
C ALA A 357 -13.36 -25.77 27.60
N THR A 358 -14.34 -25.88 28.50
CA THR A 358 -15.09 -27.13 28.74
C THR A 358 -15.84 -27.60 27.50
N ARG A 359 -16.52 -26.69 26.80
CA ARG A 359 -17.25 -26.98 25.55
C ARG A 359 -16.31 -27.40 24.42
N SER A 360 -15.17 -26.75 24.30
CA SER A 360 -14.14 -27.09 23.31
C SER A 360 -13.52 -28.47 23.60
N ALA A 361 -13.20 -28.75 24.87
CA ALA A 361 -12.68 -30.04 25.31
C ALA A 361 -13.67 -31.19 25.08
N ALA A 362 -14.96 -30.96 25.33
CA ALA A 362 -16.01 -31.94 25.04
C ALA A 362 -16.11 -32.30 23.54
N ALA A 363 -15.68 -31.40 22.66
CA ALA A 363 -15.59 -31.63 21.22
C ALA A 363 -14.20 -32.11 20.75
N GLY A 364 -13.27 -32.38 21.69
CA GLY A 364 -11.93 -32.92 21.40
C GLY A 364 -10.87 -31.85 21.11
N PHE A 365 -11.12 -30.58 21.42
CA PHE A 365 -10.18 -29.48 21.20
C PHE A 365 -9.61 -28.92 22.51
N THR A 366 -8.35 -28.50 22.47
CA THR A 366 -7.74 -27.69 23.53
C THR A 366 -7.96 -26.22 23.19
N LEU A 367 -8.53 -25.46 24.12
CA LEU A 367 -8.64 -24.02 23.99
C LEU A 367 -7.30 -23.37 24.38
N ARG A 368 -6.78 -22.46 23.55
CA ARG A 368 -5.56 -21.68 23.82
C ARG A 368 -5.80 -20.20 23.58
N GLU A 369 -5.20 -19.35 24.40
CA GLU A 369 -5.24 -17.91 24.18
C GLU A 369 -4.32 -17.50 23.02
N ARG A 370 -4.79 -16.57 22.19
CA ARG A 370 -3.98 -15.87 21.18
C ARG A 370 -3.96 -14.37 21.46
N LEU A 371 -3.00 -13.69 20.85
CA LEU A 371 -3.02 -12.23 20.77
C LEU A 371 -4.07 -11.76 19.75
N THR A 372 -4.25 -10.44 19.69
CA THR A 372 -5.06 -9.81 18.65
C THR A 372 -4.55 -10.09 17.23
N VAL A 373 -3.23 -10.26 17.11
CA VAL A 373 -2.55 -10.67 15.89
C VAL A 373 -2.24 -12.16 15.91
N TYR A 374 -2.48 -12.85 14.80
CA TYR A 374 -2.30 -14.30 14.72
C TYR A 374 -0.82 -14.74 14.68
N PRO A 375 -0.51 -15.97 15.15
CA PRO A 375 0.88 -16.45 15.33
C PRO A 375 1.78 -16.35 14.08
N GLY A 376 1.22 -16.60 12.89
CA GLY A 376 1.97 -16.50 11.64
C GLY A 376 2.54 -15.10 11.39
N TYR A 377 1.82 -14.05 11.79
CA TYR A 377 2.25 -12.66 11.65
C TYR A 377 3.19 -12.24 12.79
N VAL A 378 2.97 -12.74 14.00
CA VAL A 378 3.87 -12.53 15.15
C VAL A 378 5.28 -13.05 14.84
N ARG A 379 5.38 -14.29 14.34
CA ARG A 379 6.68 -14.91 13.99
C ARG A 379 7.33 -14.25 12.77
N ALA A 380 6.52 -13.71 11.85
CA ALA A 380 7.04 -13.01 10.68
C ALA A 380 7.59 -11.62 11.03
N GLY A 381 7.05 -10.93 12.04
CA GLY A 381 7.46 -9.58 12.42
C GLY A 381 7.25 -8.58 11.28
N SER A 382 8.27 -7.78 10.95
CA SER A 382 8.23 -6.90 9.78
C SER A 382 8.16 -7.70 8.46
N PRO A 383 7.32 -7.30 7.48
CA PRO A 383 6.67 -6.00 7.38
C PRO A 383 5.27 -5.93 8.02
N TRP A 384 4.77 -6.99 8.68
CA TRP A 384 3.41 -7.03 9.22
C TRP A 384 3.23 -6.19 10.48
N ILE A 385 4.19 -6.31 11.39
CA ILE A 385 4.21 -5.56 12.65
C ILE A 385 5.19 -4.40 12.49
N ASP A 386 4.71 -3.20 12.84
CA ASP A 386 5.56 -2.01 12.89
C ASP A 386 6.64 -2.17 13.96
N THR A 387 7.82 -1.62 13.70
CA THR A 387 8.97 -1.76 14.59
C THR A 387 8.70 -1.23 16.00
N ARG A 388 7.85 -0.21 16.14
CA ARG A 388 7.45 0.34 17.45
C ARG A 388 6.65 -0.65 18.29
N LEU A 389 5.99 -1.61 17.64
CA LEU A 389 5.14 -2.60 18.30
C LEU A 389 5.87 -3.91 18.58
N HIS A 390 7.08 -4.11 18.06
CA HIS A 390 7.83 -5.36 18.27
C HIS A 390 8.02 -5.68 19.75
N ALA A 391 8.45 -4.71 20.56
CA ALA A 391 8.65 -4.93 22.00
C ALA A 391 7.34 -5.19 22.75
N HIS A 392 6.24 -4.58 22.30
CA HIS A 392 4.90 -4.76 22.88
C HIS A 392 4.35 -6.15 22.57
N VAL A 393 4.43 -6.58 21.31
CA VAL A 393 3.98 -7.91 20.88
C VAL A 393 4.84 -9.01 21.49
N ALA A 394 6.16 -8.87 21.48
CA ALA A 394 7.08 -9.87 22.03
C ALA A 394 6.92 -10.05 23.55
N ALA A 395 6.48 -9.02 24.27
CA ALA A 395 6.23 -9.11 25.71
C ALA A 395 5.05 -10.00 26.08
N LEU A 396 4.13 -10.24 25.14
CA LEU A 396 2.89 -10.98 25.38
C LEU A 396 2.79 -12.28 24.56
N ALA A 397 3.75 -12.52 23.66
CA ALA A 397 3.78 -13.68 22.80
C ALA A 397 4.63 -14.81 23.38
N ASP A 398 4.19 -16.06 23.24
CA ASP A 398 5.01 -17.24 23.47
C ASP A 398 5.91 -17.56 22.25
N ALA A 399 6.74 -18.60 22.36
CA ALA A 399 7.65 -19.02 21.29
C ALA A 399 6.92 -19.47 20.01
N ASP A 400 5.68 -19.93 20.13
CA ASP A 400 4.84 -20.32 19.00
C ASP A 400 4.10 -19.11 18.40
N GLY A 401 4.17 -17.93 19.01
CA GLY A 401 3.47 -16.72 18.59
C GLY A 401 2.02 -16.65 19.07
N LEU A 402 1.58 -17.58 19.92
CA LEU A 402 0.33 -17.46 20.67
C LEU A 402 0.50 -16.52 21.86
N ALA A 403 -0.55 -16.27 22.63
CA ALA A 403 -0.41 -15.49 23.85
C ALA A 403 0.33 -16.31 24.92
N ASP A 404 1.33 -15.70 25.55
CA ASP A 404 1.88 -16.21 26.80
C ASP A 404 0.88 -15.91 27.93
N GLU A 405 0.12 -16.94 28.33
CA GLU A 405 -0.89 -16.85 29.38
C GLU A 405 -0.30 -16.44 30.75
N SER A 406 1.01 -16.56 30.94
CA SER A 406 1.73 -16.13 32.15
C SER A 406 2.35 -14.74 32.06
N ALA A 407 2.31 -14.10 30.88
CA ALA A 407 2.91 -12.79 30.68
C ALA A 407 2.28 -11.71 31.57
N VAL A 408 3.14 -10.89 32.16
CA VAL A 408 2.72 -9.70 32.92
C VAL A 408 2.29 -8.63 31.92
N VAL A 409 1.04 -8.20 32.00
CA VAL A 409 0.48 -7.14 31.16
C VAL A 409 0.80 -5.80 31.80
N GLU A 410 1.86 -5.16 31.32
CA GLU A 410 2.35 -3.87 31.82
C GLU A 410 2.69 -2.91 30.69
N GLY A 411 2.47 -1.62 30.95
CA GLY A 411 2.74 -0.54 30.01
C GLY A 411 4.21 -0.46 29.61
N ARG A 412 4.46 -0.14 28.34
CA ARG A 412 5.81 0.00 27.78
C ARG A 412 5.91 1.28 26.97
N PRO A 413 7.03 2.01 26.99
CA PRO A 413 7.17 3.22 26.19
C PRO A 413 6.87 2.95 24.71
N TRP A 414 6.05 3.81 24.11
CA TRP A 414 5.83 3.83 22.67
C TRP A 414 6.81 4.84 22.10
N GLN A 415 8.01 4.37 21.76
CA GLN A 415 9.08 5.23 21.27
C GLN A 415 9.31 5.02 19.78
N GLU A 416 9.61 6.12 19.11
CA GLU A 416 10.23 6.07 17.80
C GLU A 416 11.53 5.27 17.86
N PRO A 417 11.89 4.53 16.81
CA PRO A 417 13.23 3.98 16.71
C PRO A 417 14.26 5.12 16.75
N ASP A 418 15.03 5.19 17.83
CA ASP A 418 16.19 6.08 17.98
C ASP A 418 17.40 5.53 17.22
N GLY A 419 17.21 4.98 16.00
CA GLY A 419 18.22 4.26 15.22
C GLY A 419 19.53 5.03 14.96
N GLY A 420 19.58 6.29 15.40
CA GLY A 420 20.75 7.13 15.46
C GLY A 420 21.07 7.70 14.09
N PHE A 421 21.91 8.72 14.08
CA PHE A 421 22.49 9.28 12.85
C PHE A 421 23.79 8.59 12.48
N ALA A 422 24.07 7.40 13.00
CA ALA A 422 25.34 6.73 12.83
C ALA A 422 25.40 5.99 11.49
N SER A 423 26.57 6.05 10.85
CA SER A 423 26.89 5.26 9.68
C SER A 423 26.88 3.77 10.02
N THR A 424 26.17 2.97 9.24
CA THR A 424 26.14 1.51 9.41
C THR A 424 26.23 0.81 8.06
N GLY A 425 26.81 -0.40 8.05
CA GLY A 425 26.90 -1.22 6.84
C GLY A 425 27.95 -0.74 5.83
N ARG A 426 27.75 -1.06 4.54
CA ARG A 426 28.72 -0.80 3.45
C ARG A 426 28.56 0.60 2.85
N THR A 427 28.89 1.65 3.60
CA THR A 427 28.68 3.05 3.18
C THR A 427 29.56 3.53 2.02
N ASP A 428 30.55 2.73 1.62
CA ASP A 428 31.43 2.91 0.46
C ASP A 428 30.92 2.23 -0.81
N LEU A 429 29.75 1.58 -0.79
CA LEU A 429 29.18 0.82 -1.91
C LEU A 429 29.17 1.62 -3.23
N HIS A 430 28.92 2.92 -3.16
CA HIS A 430 28.92 3.82 -4.31
C HIS A 430 30.23 3.82 -5.12
N ALA A 431 31.37 3.63 -4.46
CA ALA A 431 32.68 3.53 -5.11
C ALA A 431 33.08 2.06 -5.34
N ALA A 432 32.83 1.20 -4.36
CA ALA A 432 33.23 -0.20 -4.41
C ALA A 432 32.46 -1.03 -5.45
N ILE A 433 31.23 -0.64 -5.83
CA ILE A 433 30.42 -1.38 -6.81
C ILE A 433 31.07 -1.44 -8.20
N ASP A 434 31.84 -0.43 -8.58
CA ASP A 434 32.50 -0.39 -9.89
C ASP A 434 33.78 -1.24 -9.94
N THR A 435 34.40 -1.53 -8.80
CA THR A 435 35.64 -2.32 -8.71
C THR A 435 35.43 -3.74 -8.18
N GLU A 436 34.54 -3.93 -7.22
CA GLU A 436 34.29 -5.19 -6.50
C GLU A 436 32.96 -5.84 -6.88
N GLY A 437 32.01 -5.07 -7.44
CA GLY A 437 30.68 -5.56 -7.76
C GLY A 437 29.76 -5.79 -6.54
N ARG A 438 28.58 -6.34 -6.82
CA ARG A 438 27.57 -6.71 -5.82
C ARG A 438 27.90 -8.07 -5.20
N THR A 439 27.56 -8.28 -3.94
CA THR A 439 27.66 -9.62 -3.33
C THR A 439 26.61 -10.58 -3.91
N ASP A 440 27.00 -11.84 -4.16
CA ASP A 440 26.14 -12.88 -4.76
C ASP A 440 25.10 -13.49 -3.80
N ASP A 441 24.98 -12.97 -2.58
CA ASP A 441 24.09 -13.51 -1.56
C ASP A 441 22.62 -13.19 -1.90
N ARG A 442 21.91 -14.18 -2.46
CA ARG A 442 20.53 -14.02 -2.93
C ARG A 442 19.54 -14.33 -1.79
N ARG A 443 18.46 -13.54 -1.72
CA ARG A 443 17.34 -13.73 -0.77
C ARG A 443 16.84 -15.19 -0.73
N GLY A 444 16.88 -15.82 0.45
CA GLY A 444 16.43 -17.19 0.68
C GLY A 444 14.91 -17.40 0.82
N ASP A 445 14.11 -16.34 0.88
CA ASP A 445 12.66 -16.36 1.17
C ASP A 445 11.79 -15.73 0.06
N PHE A 446 12.22 -15.92 -1.18
CA PHE A 446 11.67 -15.28 -2.39
C PHE A 446 10.12 -15.34 -2.54
N ALA A 447 9.47 -16.38 -2.03
CA ALA A 447 8.02 -16.56 -2.15
C ALA A 447 7.20 -15.81 -1.08
N SER A 448 7.73 -15.59 0.13
CA SER A 448 6.98 -14.94 1.22
C SER A 448 6.85 -13.42 1.00
N VAL A 449 7.89 -12.79 0.46
CA VAL A 449 7.98 -11.33 0.32
C VAL A 449 7.31 -10.82 -0.95
N TYR A 450 7.41 -11.55 -2.05
CA TYR A 450 6.87 -11.09 -3.33
C TYR A 450 5.46 -11.62 -3.64
N GLY A 451 4.90 -12.50 -2.80
CA GLY A 451 3.55 -13.04 -2.95
C GLY A 451 3.46 -14.26 -3.88
N ASP A 452 2.22 -14.72 -4.10
CA ASP A 452 1.92 -15.87 -4.96
C ASP A 452 2.08 -15.50 -6.44
N TRP A 453 3.14 -16.03 -7.07
CA TRP A 453 3.48 -15.77 -8.46
C TRP A 453 2.51 -16.41 -9.46
N ASP A 454 1.84 -17.50 -9.09
CA ASP A 454 0.91 -18.20 -9.99
C ASP A 454 -0.36 -17.37 -10.18
N SER A 455 -0.87 -16.75 -9.11
CA SER A 455 -2.00 -15.81 -9.18
C SER A 455 -1.67 -14.55 -10.00
N LEU A 456 -0.41 -14.09 -9.96
CA LEU A 456 0.03 -12.92 -10.74
C LEU A 456 0.11 -13.25 -12.24
N ARG A 457 0.53 -14.47 -12.57
CA ARG A 457 0.58 -14.95 -13.96
C ARG A 457 -0.80 -15.01 -14.59
N GLU A 458 -1.80 -15.52 -13.86
CA GLU A 458 -3.19 -15.55 -14.33
C GLU A 458 -3.76 -14.14 -14.61
N GLN A 459 -3.42 -13.16 -13.77
CA GLN A 459 -3.80 -11.75 -13.99
C GLN A 459 -3.14 -11.15 -15.23
N LEU A 460 -1.83 -11.38 -15.41
CA LEU A 460 -1.09 -10.87 -16.58
C LEU A 460 -1.58 -11.49 -17.89
N ASP A 461 -1.97 -12.77 -17.89
CA ASP A 461 -2.50 -13.47 -19.07
C ASP A 461 -3.94 -13.05 -19.43
N ALA A 462 -4.68 -12.45 -18.49
CA ALA A 462 -5.96 -11.81 -18.76
C ALA A 462 -5.77 -10.43 -19.42
N THR A 463 -4.75 -9.66 -19.01
CA THR A 463 -4.44 -8.33 -19.55
C THR A 463 -3.76 -8.38 -20.92
N ARG A 464 -2.93 -9.40 -21.19
CA ARG A 464 -2.16 -9.59 -22.44
C ARG A 464 -3.01 -9.80 -23.72
N ARG A 465 -4.34 -9.79 -23.62
CA ARG A 465 -5.27 -9.99 -24.75
C ARG A 465 -5.89 -8.67 -25.20
N SER A 466 -5.08 -7.75 -25.71
CA SER A 466 -5.54 -6.63 -26.55
C SER A 466 -4.34 -5.82 -27.05
N ALA A 467 -3.75 -6.23 -28.18
CA ALA A 467 -2.88 -5.37 -28.98
C ALA A 467 -3.52 -5.22 -30.37
N PRO A 468 -3.91 -4.01 -30.80
CA PRO A 468 -4.44 -3.81 -32.15
C PRO A 468 -3.31 -3.89 -33.20
N GLU A 469 -3.61 -4.55 -34.31
CA GLU A 469 -2.82 -4.55 -35.55
C GLU A 469 -2.88 -3.18 -36.25
N ARG A 470 -1.77 -2.82 -36.91
CA ARG A 470 -1.49 -1.55 -37.60
C ARG A 470 -2.59 -1.04 -38.52
N LEU A 471 -2.83 0.28 -38.48
CA LEU A 471 -3.63 1.04 -39.45
C LEU A 471 -2.87 2.27 -39.95
N ASP A 472 -2.53 2.29 -41.24
CA ASP A 472 -1.80 3.41 -41.90
C ASP A 472 -2.59 4.74 -41.90
N SER A 473 -3.92 4.70 -41.73
CA SER A 473 -4.77 5.90 -41.60
C SER A 473 -4.56 6.62 -40.27
N ASP A 474 -4.40 5.86 -39.20
CA ASP A 474 -4.33 6.40 -37.83
C ASP A 474 -2.97 7.04 -37.57
N VAL A 475 -1.91 6.46 -38.14
CA VAL A 475 -0.57 7.07 -38.16
C VAL A 475 -0.61 8.41 -38.89
N ARG A 476 -1.26 8.48 -40.06
CA ARG A 476 -1.38 9.75 -40.80
C ARG A 476 -2.19 10.78 -40.03
N ALA A 477 -3.29 10.38 -39.42
CA ALA A 477 -4.10 11.25 -38.56
C ALA A 477 -3.30 11.73 -37.35
N GLY A 478 -2.53 10.85 -36.71
CA GLY A 478 -1.64 11.17 -35.60
C GLY A 478 -0.56 12.17 -35.98
N LEU A 479 0.14 11.94 -37.10
CA LEU A 479 1.18 12.87 -37.58
C LEU A 479 0.59 14.24 -37.96
N ALA A 480 -0.58 14.26 -38.59
CA ALA A 480 -1.29 15.51 -38.89
C ALA A 480 -1.66 16.25 -37.60
N LEU A 481 -2.24 15.56 -36.62
CA LEU A 481 -2.59 16.13 -35.32
C LEU A 481 -1.34 16.65 -34.59
N ALA A 482 -0.28 15.86 -34.53
CA ALA A 482 1.01 16.25 -33.96
C ALA A 482 1.60 17.51 -34.61
N SER A 483 1.35 17.74 -35.91
CA SER A 483 1.86 18.93 -36.61
C SER A 483 1.01 20.19 -36.39
N THR A 484 -0.28 20.06 -36.09
CA THR A 484 -1.21 21.21 -35.99
C THR A 484 -1.62 21.55 -34.56
N ASP A 485 -1.82 20.53 -33.73
CA ASP A 485 -2.24 20.65 -32.33
C ASP A 485 -1.66 19.46 -31.53
N PRO A 486 -0.36 19.49 -31.21
CA PRO A 486 0.32 18.34 -30.60
C PRO A 486 -0.22 17.98 -29.22
N ALA A 487 -0.72 18.96 -28.45
CA ALA A 487 -1.29 18.72 -27.13
C ALA A 487 -2.62 17.94 -27.18
N ALA A 488 -3.35 18.01 -28.30
CA ALA A 488 -4.58 17.23 -28.51
C ALA A 488 -4.34 15.72 -28.59
N LEU A 489 -3.09 15.24 -28.73
CA LEU A 489 -2.76 13.81 -28.59
C LEU A 489 -3.20 13.23 -27.23
N LEU A 490 -3.35 14.07 -26.21
CA LEU A 490 -3.84 13.66 -24.89
C LEU A 490 -5.36 13.64 -24.77
N ASP A 491 -6.12 14.11 -25.76
CA ASP A 491 -7.59 14.02 -25.74
C ASP A 491 -8.04 12.56 -25.98
N PRO A 492 -8.92 11.99 -25.13
CA PRO A 492 -9.51 10.66 -25.37
C PRO A 492 -10.16 10.49 -26.75
N ALA A 493 -10.63 11.57 -27.38
CA ALA A 493 -11.16 11.54 -28.75
C ALA A 493 -10.11 11.15 -29.81
N HIS A 494 -8.82 11.23 -29.47
CA HIS A 494 -7.70 10.95 -30.36
C HIS A 494 -6.88 9.72 -29.94
N ASP A 495 -7.44 8.84 -29.10
CA ASP A 495 -6.78 7.61 -28.60
C ASP A 495 -6.10 6.79 -29.70
N ALA A 496 -6.83 6.48 -30.78
CA ALA A 496 -6.30 5.66 -31.86
C ALA A 496 -5.08 6.32 -32.54
N ALA A 497 -5.14 7.62 -32.76
CA ALA A 497 -4.06 8.39 -33.38
C ALA A 497 -2.83 8.47 -32.47
N ALA A 498 -3.03 8.74 -31.17
CA ALA A 498 -1.94 8.78 -30.19
C ALA A 498 -1.27 7.40 -30.03
N MET A 499 -2.06 6.35 -29.93
CA MET A 499 -1.56 4.97 -29.84
C MET A 499 -0.79 4.56 -31.10
N ALA A 500 -1.25 4.97 -32.29
CA ALA A 500 -0.55 4.72 -33.54
C ALA A 500 0.83 5.39 -33.59
N LEU A 501 0.98 6.59 -33.03
CA LEU A 501 2.29 7.26 -32.90
C LEU A 501 3.20 6.58 -31.88
N ILE A 502 2.68 6.15 -30.73
CA ILE A 502 3.46 5.42 -29.71
C ILE A 502 4.01 4.10 -30.28
N LEU A 503 3.25 3.47 -31.19
CA LEU A 503 3.62 2.22 -31.86
C LEU A 503 4.31 2.43 -33.22
N ALA A 504 4.66 3.67 -33.58
CA ALA A 504 5.23 3.98 -34.89
C ALA A 504 6.60 3.32 -35.09
N GLU A 505 6.86 2.88 -36.32
CA GLU A 505 8.17 2.34 -36.72
C GLU A 505 8.54 2.84 -38.12
N GLY A 506 9.80 2.66 -38.51
CA GLY A 506 10.28 3.00 -39.84
C GLY A 506 10.00 4.46 -40.21
N PRO A 507 9.52 4.77 -41.43
CA PRO A 507 9.31 6.14 -41.88
C PRO A 507 8.37 6.97 -40.99
N ALA A 508 7.39 6.34 -40.36
CA ALA A 508 6.46 7.02 -39.47
C ALA A 508 7.13 7.48 -38.17
N LEU A 509 8.04 6.65 -37.62
CA LEU A 509 8.84 7.02 -36.46
C LEU A 509 9.81 8.16 -36.78
N GLU A 510 10.44 8.12 -37.96
CA GLU A 510 11.34 9.20 -38.38
C GLU A 510 10.61 10.53 -38.47
N GLU A 511 9.43 10.56 -39.08
CA GLU A 511 8.60 11.77 -39.16
C GLU A 511 8.10 12.24 -37.79
N LEU A 512 7.71 11.31 -36.91
CA LEU A 512 7.35 11.62 -35.53
C LEU A 512 8.50 12.29 -34.77
N THR A 513 9.72 11.74 -34.88
CA THR A 513 10.91 12.31 -34.22
C THR A 513 11.28 13.67 -34.81
N ARG A 514 11.09 13.87 -36.13
CA ARG A 514 11.31 15.15 -36.81
C ARG A 514 10.35 16.23 -36.30
N LEU A 515 9.05 15.90 -36.18
CA LEU A 515 8.03 16.82 -35.64
C LEU A 515 8.33 17.18 -34.18
N ALA A 516 8.73 16.21 -33.36
CA ALA A 516 9.10 16.45 -31.98
C ALA A 516 10.37 17.33 -31.86
N ASP A 517 11.37 17.13 -32.73
CA ASP A 517 12.58 17.96 -32.76
C ASP A 517 12.32 19.39 -33.23
N ASP A 518 11.47 19.56 -34.25
CA ASP A 518 11.02 20.88 -34.70
C ASP A 518 10.32 21.63 -33.57
N LEU A 519 9.37 20.97 -32.88
CA LEU A 519 8.68 21.56 -31.75
C LEU A 519 9.63 21.88 -30.60
N ARG A 520 10.58 20.98 -30.29
CA ARG A 520 11.61 21.23 -29.29
C ARG A 520 12.37 22.51 -29.62
N ARG A 521 12.83 22.67 -30.87
CA ARG A 521 13.57 23.86 -31.30
C ARG A 521 12.74 25.13 -31.12
N ASP A 522 11.44 25.06 -31.43
CA ASP A 522 10.54 26.21 -31.30
C ASP A 522 10.26 26.60 -29.84
N VAL A 523 10.24 25.63 -28.92
CA VAL A 523 9.92 25.84 -27.49
C VAL A 523 11.17 26.19 -26.67
N VAL A 524 12.27 25.45 -26.82
CA VAL A 524 13.47 25.57 -25.95
C VAL A 524 14.76 25.93 -26.70
N GLY A 525 14.72 26.02 -28.03
CA GLY A 525 15.87 26.38 -28.85
C GLY A 525 16.82 25.20 -29.16
N ASP A 526 18.04 25.54 -29.57
CA ASP A 526 19.04 24.56 -30.03
C ASP A 526 19.92 23.99 -28.91
N GLU A 527 19.97 24.64 -27.74
CA GLU A 527 20.82 24.22 -26.62
C GLU A 527 20.29 22.93 -25.99
N VAL A 528 21.20 21.99 -25.70
CA VAL A 528 20.92 20.85 -24.82
C VAL A 528 21.43 21.18 -23.43
N THR A 529 20.57 21.05 -22.43
CA THR A 529 20.87 21.46 -21.07
C THR A 529 21.34 20.29 -20.19
N TYR A 530 22.12 20.62 -19.16
CA TYR A 530 22.56 19.68 -18.12
C TYR A 530 22.77 20.40 -16.79
N VAL A 531 22.75 19.66 -15.68
CA VAL A 531 23.14 20.14 -14.35
C VAL A 531 24.41 19.44 -13.89
N VAL A 532 25.28 20.16 -13.17
CA VAL A 532 26.37 19.52 -12.43
C VAL A 532 25.81 19.19 -11.05
N ASN A 533 25.63 17.90 -10.77
CA ASN A 533 25.01 17.42 -9.56
C ASN A 533 25.71 16.18 -9.00
N ARG A 534 25.41 15.89 -7.73
CA ARG A 534 25.75 14.63 -7.07
C ARG A 534 24.50 13.90 -6.58
N ASN A 535 24.33 12.63 -6.93
CA ASN A 535 23.35 11.78 -6.26
C ASN A 535 23.92 11.35 -4.89
N ILE A 536 23.09 11.40 -3.87
CA ILE A 536 23.42 10.92 -2.52
C ILE A 536 22.31 9.96 -2.10
N ASN A 537 22.65 8.67 -2.05
CA ASN A 537 21.76 7.67 -1.51
C ASN A 537 21.96 7.53 0.00
N PHE A 538 21.07 8.06 0.83
CA PHE A 538 21.28 8.09 2.30
C PHE A 538 21.06 6.74 3.00
N SER A 539 20.29 5.84 2.39
CA SER A 539 20.11 4.46 2.86
C SER A 539 19.62 3.60 1.69
N ASN A 540 20.01 2.33 1.66
CA ASN A 540 19.39 1.35 0.77
C ASN A 540 18.50 0.34 1.52
N VAL A 541 18.35 0.48 2.85
CA VAL A 541 17.43 -0.33 3.64
C VAL A 541 15.99 0.09 3.33
N CYS A 542 15.16 -0.85 2.88
CA CYS A 542 13.79 -0.53 2.44
C CYS A 542 12.80 -1.65 2.75
N TYR A 543 11.71 -1.32 3.46
CA TYR A 543 10.66 -2.30 3.81
C TYR A 543 9.57 -2.48 2.75
N VAL A 544 9.49 -1.60 1.75
CA VAL A 544 8.39 -1.60 0.75
C VAL A 544 8.39 -2.86 -0.13
N GLY A 545 9.56 -3.41 -0.42
CA GLY A 545 9.69 -4.67 -1.16
C GLY A 545 9.33 -4.60 -2.64
N CYS A 546 9.70 -3.52 -3.35
CA CYS A 546 9.40 -3.38 -4.77
C CYS A 546 10.00 -4.50 -5.63
N ARG A 547 9.16 -5.19 -6.44
CA ARG A 547 9.58 -6.35 -7.26
C ARG A 547 10.51 -5.96 -8.42
N PHE A 548 10.57 -4.68 -8.79
CA PHE A 548 11.46 -4.18 -9.83
C PHE A 548 12.77 -3.58 -9.30
N CYS A 549 12.86 -3.32 -7.99
CA CYS A 549 13.98 -2.58 -7.40
C CYS A 549 15.10 -3.54 -6.98
N ALA A 550 16.27 -3.37 -7.59
CA ALA A 550 17.48 -4.12 -7.22
C ALA A 550 18.33 -3.42 -6.14
N PHE A 551 18.02 -2.16 -5.83
CA PHE A 551 18.72 -1.32 -4.85
C PHE A 551 18.32 -1.66 -3.40
N ALA A 552 17.04 -1.94 -3.16
CA ALA A 552 16.48 -2.18 -1.83
C ALA A 552 17.09 -3.41 -1.14
N GLN A 553 17.64 -3.21 0.05
CA GLN A 553 18.18 -4.22 0.95
C GLN A 553 17.34 -4.33 2.24
N ARG A 554 17.41 -5.47 2.91
CA ARG A 554 17.00 -5.59 4.32
C ARG A 554 18.13 -5.10 5.19
N GLU A 555 17.80 -4.69 6.41
CA GLU A 555 18.79 -4.28 7.41
C GLU A 555 19.92 -5.31 7.66
N ARG A 556 19.64 -6.60 7.45
CA ARG A 556 20.62 -7.69 7.67
C ARG A 556 21.32 -8.15 6.39
N ASP A 557 20.96 -7.62 5.23
CA ASP A 557 21.59 -8.01 3.97
C ASP A 557 23.02 -7.44 3.90
N ALA A 558 23.94 -8.14 3.24
CA ALA A 558 25.38 -7.78 3.25
C ALA A 558 25.69 -6.40 2.65
N ASP A 559 24.93 -6.00 1.63
CA ASP A 559 25.09 -4.71 0.96
C ASP A 559 24.24 -3.59 1.61
N ALA A 560 23.57 -3.85 2.74
CA ALA A 560 22.77 -2.84 3.44
C ALA A 560 23.65 -1.72 4.03
N PHE A 561 23.20 -0.47 3.95
CA PHE A 561 23.90 0.66 4.54
C PHE A 561 22.97 1.84 4.92
N ARG A 562 23.46 2.68 5.83
CA ARG A 562 22.89 3.99 6.21
C ARG A 562 24.00 5.02 6.32
N LEU A 563 23.80 6.20 5.77
CA LEU A 563 24.72 7.33 5.89
C LEU A 563 24.38 8.19 7.11
N SER A 564 25.41 8.73 7.76
CA SER A 564 25.25 9.78 8.77
C SER A 564 24.97 11.15 8.15
N LEU A 565 24.45 12.08 8.95
CA LEU A 565 24.27 13.48 8.51
C LEU A 565 25.61 14.13 8.11
N ASP A 566 26.68 13.82 8.85
CA ASP A 566 28.04 14.31 8.56
C ASP A 566 28.56 13.75 7.23
N GLU A 567 28.30 12.48 6.94
CA GLU A 567 28.64 11.85 5.66
C GLU A 567 27.87 12.45 4.48
N VAL A 568 26.60 12.79 4.66
CA VAL A 568 25.80 13.46 3.62
C VAL A 568 26.31 14.89 3.41
N ALA A 569 26.56 15.64 4.49
CA ALA A 569 27.10 17.00 4.43
C ALA A 569 28.49 17.02 3.76
N ALA A 570 29.36 16.07 4.07
CA ALA A 570 30.68 15.97 3.46
C ALA A 570 30.60 15.69 1.95
N ARG A 571 29.70 14.80 1.51
CA ARG A 571 29.44 14.56 0.08
C ARG A 571 28.93 15.81 -0.64
N ALA A 572 28.08 16.62 0.01
CA ALA A 572 27.63 17.90 -0.56
C ALA A 572 28.78 18.92 -0.69
N VAL A 573 29.69 18.97 0.28
CA VAL A 573 30.90 19.82 0.23
C VAL A 573 31.81 19.38 -0.91
N GLU A 574 32.01 18.09 -1.10
CA GLU A 574 32.79 17.55 -2.23
C GLU A 574 32.14 17.92 -3.56
N ALA A 575 30.84 17.72 -3.69
CA ALA A 575 30.09 18.08 -4.89
C ALA A 575 30.26 19.57 -5.24
N ALA A 576 30.13 20.47 -4.25
CA ALA A 576 30.34 21.91 -4.45
C ALA A 576 31.78 22.25 -4.90
N ARG A 577 32.79 21.59 -4.34
CA ARG A 577 34.19 21.74 -4.76
C ARG A 577 34.40 21.34 -6.22
N ASP A 578 33.66 20.35 -6.68
CA ASP A 578 33.64 19.85 -8.06
C ASP A 578 32.66 20.61 -8.98
N GLY A 579 32.10 21.72 -8.50
CA GLY A 579 31.28 22.64 -9.29
C GLY A 579 29.80 22.27 -9.34
N ALA A 580 29.34 21.33 -8.51
CA ALA A 580 27.92 21.01 -8.42
C ALA A 580 27.12 22.18 -7.86
N THR A 581 25.94 22.37 -8.44
CA THR A 581 24.93 23.33 -7.97
C THR A 581 23.73 22.64 -7.33
N GLU A 582 23.69 21.31 -7.40
CA GLU A 582 22.59 20.47 -6.90
C GLU A 582 23.13 19.20 -6.23
N VAL A 583 22.46 18.79 -5.15
CA VAL A 583 22.48 17.39 -4.68
C VAL A 583 21.10 16.76 -4.85
N CYS A 584 21.08 15.57 -5.45
CA CYS A 584 19.86 14.76 -5.58
C CYS A 584 19.87 13.68 -4.50
N VAL A 585 18.95 13.74 -3.54
CA VAL A 585 18.98 12.90 -2.33
C VAL A 585 17.78 11.97 -2.27
N GLN A 586 18.03 10.66 -2.26
CA GLN A 586 16.98 9.61 -2.25
C GLN A 586 17.43 8.36 -1.52
N GLY A 587 16.53 7.65 -0.84
CA GLY A 587 16.90 6.42 -0.13
C GLY A 587 15.78 5.38 -0.07
N GLY A 588 16.09 4.28 0.62
CA GLY A 588 15.09 3.29 1.01
C GLY A 588 14.15 3.82 2.09
N ILE A 589 12.95 3.25 2.17
CA ILE A 589 12.03 3.55 3.27
C ILE A 589 12.46 2.71 4.46
N ASP A 590 13.23 3.32 5.35
CA ASP A 590 13.90 2.65 6.45
C ASP A 590 13.11 2.86 7.76
N PRO A 591 12.54 1.80 8.37
CA PRO A 591 11.77 1.95 9.60
C PRO A 591 12.59 2.50 10.77
N GLN A 592 13.92 2.32 10.76
CA GLN A 592 14.80 2.66 11.88
C GLN A 592 15.26 4.12 11.87
N LEU A 593 15.16 4.84 10.75
CA LEU A 593 15.60 6.25 10.70
C LEU A 593 14.64 7.13 11.51
N PRO A 594 15.12 8.00 12.43
CA PRO A 594 14.24 8.88 13.19
C PRO A 594 13.48 9.81 12.23
N VAL A 595 12.25 10.22 12.57
CA VAL A 595 11.44 11.00 11.63
C VAL A 595 12.08 12.36 11.30
N THR A 596 12.80 12.96 12.26
CA THR A 596 13.51 14.23 12.05
C THR A 596 14.66 14.13 11.05
N PHE A 597 15.13 12.91 10.73
CA PHE A 597 16.27 12.66 9.84
C PHE A 597 16.17 13.40 8.52
N TYR A 598 14.99 13.41 7.90
CA TYR A 598 14.80 14.03 6.59
C TYR A 598 15.03 15.55 6.64
N ALA A 599 14.42 16.24 7.62
CA ALA A 599 14.60 17.68 7.79
C ALA A 599 16.02 18.02 8.27
N ASP A 600 16.58 17.23 9.19
CA ASP A 600 17.95 17.40 9.69
C ASP A 600 19.00 17.17 8.60
N LEU A 601 18.76 16.24 7.66
CA LEU A 601 19.59 16.04 6.47
C LEU A 601 19.62 17.29 5.61
N VAL A 602 18.45 17.88 5.31
CA VAL A 602 18.38 19.13 4.52
C VAL A 602 19.13 20.25 5.25
N ARG A 603 18.92 20.41 6.56
CA ARG A 603 19.63 21.39 7.39
C ARG A 603 21.14 21.16 7.40
N ALA A 604 21.60 19.90 7.45
CA ALA A 604 23.02 19.56 7.43
C ALA A 604 23.67 19.93 6.09
N VAL A 605 23.01 19.65 4.96
CA VAL A 605 23.48 20.08 3.62
C VAL A 605 23.55 21.60 3.56
N LYS A 606 22.50 22.31 4.01
CA LYS A 606 22.45 23.77 4.01
C LYS A 606 23.45 24.42 4.95
N ALA A 607 23.75 23.81 6.10
CA ALA A 607 24.79 24.29 6.98
C ALA A 607 26.18 24.16 6.35
N ALA A 608 26.42 23.07 5.61
CA ALA A 608 27.70 22.80 4.97
C ALA A 608 27.90 23.58 3.65
N VAL A 609 26.83 23.75 2.86
CA VAL A 609 26.81 24.50 1.59
C VAL A 609 25.48 25.26 1.48
N PRO A 610 25.40 26.50 2.00
CA PRO A 610 24.14 27.26 2.11
C PRO A 610 23.34 27.41 0.81
N ASP A 611 24.05 27.67 -0.29
CA ASP A 611 23.44 27.93 -1.60
C ASP A 611 23.20 26.65 -2.43
N MET A 612 23.49 25.46 -1.88
CA MET A 612 23.26 24.18 -2.57
C MET A 612 21.78 23.95 -2.83
N HIS A 613 21.38 23.68 -4.07
CA HIS A 613 20.01 23.24 -4.35
C HIS A 613 19.83 21.81 -3.86
N VAL A 614 18.88 21.60 -2.96
CA VAL A 614 18.56 20.27 -2.41
C VAL A 614 17.34 19.73 -3.15
N HIS A 615 17.57 18.82 -4.10
CA HIS A 615 16.52 18.08 -4.80
C HIS A 615 16.32 16.73 -4.10
N ALA A 616 15.36 16.63 -3.18
CA ALA A 616 15.32 15.50 -2.25
C ALA A 616 13.92 14.91 -2.04
N PHE A 617 13.93 13.62 -1.73
CA PHE A 617 12.80 12.80 -1.29
C PHE A 617 11.71 12.58 -2.34
N SER A 618 11.59 11.32 -2.75
CA SER A 618 10.45 10.86 -3.54
C SER A 618 9.13 11.08 -2.80
N PRO A 619 8.00 11.18 -3.52
CA PRO A 619 6.68 11.19 -2.91
C PRO A 619 6.41 10.01 -1.95
N MET A 620 7.04 8.84 -2.17
CA MET A 620 6.93 7.72 -1.23
C MET A 620 7.62 8.02 0.11
N GLU A 621 8.79 8.65 0.09
CA GLU A 621 9.53 9.05 1.30
C GLU A 621 8.75 10.13 2.06
N ILE A 622 8.20 11.13 1.35
CA ILE A 622 7.41 12.21 1.96
C ILE A 622 6.18 11.65 2.68
N VAL A 623 5.42 10.77 2.04
CA VAL A 623 4.23 10.16 2.63
C VAL A 623 4.59 9.25 3.80
N SER A 624 5.64 8.44 3.65
CA SER A 624 6.08 7.54 4.72
C SER A 624 6.54 8.34 5.93
N ALA A 625 7.29 9.42 5.74
CA ALA A 625 7.77 10.27 6.81
C ALA A 625 6.66 11.09 7.47
N ALA A 626 5.72 11.67 6.70
CA ALA A 626 4.55 12.37 7.24
C ALA A 626 3.68 11.43 8.10
N ALA A 627 3.38 10.22 7.60
CA ALA A 627 2.63 9.22 8.35
C ALA A 627 3.40 8.76 9.61
N LYS A 628 4.73 8.62 9.50
CA LYS A 628 5.63 8.30 10.61
C LYS A 628 5.58 9.39 11.70
N ALA A 629 5.58 10.67 11.32
CA ALA A 629 5.50 11.82 12.20
C ALA A 629 4.08 12.03 12.77
N GLY A 630 3.06 11.44 12.14
CA GLY A 630 1.66 11.62 12.52
C GLY A 630 1.07 12.96 12.10
N VAL A 631 1.71 13.66 11.15
CA VAL A 631 1.32 14.98 10.61
C VAL A 631 0.82 14.86 9.17
N SER A 632 0.18 15.90 8.65
CA SER A 632 -0.25 15.95 7.25
C SER A 632 0.92 16.10 6.27
N ILE A 633 0.68 15.75 5.00
CA ILE A 633 1.64 15.97 3.91
C ILE A 633 2.02 17.46 3.80
N GLU A 634 1.07 18.36 4.01
CA GLU A 634 1.28 19.82 3.92
C GLU A 634 2.19 20.33 5.04
N GLU A 635 1.94 19.92 6.28
CA GLU A 635 2.80 20.26 7.43
C GLU A 635 4.22 19.72 7.23
N TRP A 636 4.34 18.47 6.76
CA TRP A 636 5.65 17.86 6.54
C TRP A 636 6.45 18.54 5.43
N LEU A 637 5.82 18.82 4.29
CA LEU A 637 6.45 19.57 3.20
C LEU A 637 6.81 21.00 3.62
N THR A 638 6.00 21.62 4.48
CA THR A 638 6.29 22.93 5.08
C THR A 638 7.57 22.87 5.91
N GLU A 639 7.71 21.86 6.78
CA GLU A 639 8.94 21.68 7.56
C GLU A 639 10.17 21.47 6.66
N LEU A 640 10.06 20.64 5.63
CA LEU A 640 11.17 20.39 4.70
C LEU A 640 11.56 21.66 3.92
N ARG A 641 10.60 22.45 3.46
CA ARG A 641 10.85 23.74 2.81
C ARG A 641 11.57 24.69 3.76
N ASP A 642 11.10 24.81 5.00
CA ASP A 642 11.68 25.70 6.00
C ASP A 642 13.08 25.23 6.44
N ALA A 643 13.36 23.93 6.34
CA ALA A 643 14.70 23.35 6.49
C ALA A 643 15.65 23.69 5.30
N GLY A 644 15.10 24.08 4.15
CA GLY A 644 15.84 24.51 2.96
C GLY A 644 15.69 23.61 1.73
N LEU A 645 14.68 22.74 1.67
CA LEU A 645 14.39 21.90 0.50
C LEU A 645 14.10 22.78 -0.72
N GLY A 646 14.75 22.50 -1.86
CA GLY A 646 14.63 23.29 -3.08
C GLY A 646 13.61 22.74 -4.07
N SER A 647 13.52 21.42 -4.23
CA SER A 647 12.54 20.74 -5.08
C SER A 647 12.44 19.26 -4.72
N ILE A 648 11.42 18.55 -5.22
CA ILE A 648 11.26 17.10 -5.02
C ILE A 648 11.39 16.32 -6.33
N PRO A 649 12.05 15.15 -6.33
CA PRO A 649 12.13 14.28 -7.51
C PRO A 649 10.79 13.60 -7.80
N GLY A 650 10.37 13.59 -9.07
CA GLY A 650 9.16 12.92 -9.56
C GLY A 650 9.19 11.39 -9.56
N THR A 651 10.14 10.79 -8.85
CA THR A 651 10.30 9.34 -8.69
C THR A 651 9.15 8.71 -7.91
N ALA A 652 9.13 7.38 -7.77
CA ALA A 652 8.01 6.60 -7.24
C ALA A 652 6.70 6.73 -8.06
N ALA A 653 6.71 7.41 -9.20
CA ALA A 653 5.62 7.51 -10.17
C ALA A 653 5.49 6.26 -11.05
N GLU A 654 6.60 5.75 -11.55
CA GLU A 654 6.77 4.54 -12.35
C GLU A 654 5.76 4.54 -13.49
N ILE A 655 4.66 3.79 -13.36
CA ILE A 655 3.43 4.08 -14.09
C ILE A 655 2.38 4.56 -13.08
N LEU A 656 1.74 5.70 -13.34
CA LEU A 656 0.62 6.23 -12.54
C LEU A 656 -0.69 5.52 -12.89
N ASP A 657 -0.67 4.19 -12.77
CA ASP A 657 -1.77 3.26 -12.98
C ASP A 657 -1.75 2.23 -11.85
N ASP A 658 -2.82 2.17 -11.05
CA ASP A 658 -2.85 1.35 -9.83
C ASP A 658 -2.79 -0.17 -10.13
N GLU A 659 -3.20 -0.62 -11.33
CA GLU A 659 -3.07 -2.03 -11.74
C GLU A 659 -1.61 -2.38 -11.98
N VAL A 660 -0.90 -1.56 -12.75
CA VAL A 660 0.54 -1.74 -13.01
C VAL A 660 1.35 -1.63 -11.72
N ARG A 661 1.03 -0.65 -10.86
CA ARG A 661 1.72 -0.45 -9.57
C ARG A 661 1.57 -1.66 -8.66
N TRP A 662 0.39 -2.28 -8.63
CA TRP A 662 0.13 -3.50 -7.86
C TRP A 662 0.98 -4.69 -8.32
N VAL A 663 1.16 -4.83 -9.64
CA VAL A 663 2.07 -5.83 -10.22
C VAL A 663 3.51 -5.54 -9.83
N LEU A 664 3.93 -4.27 -9.81
CA LEU A 664 5.28 -3.88 -9.46
C LEU A 664 5.60 -4.03 -7.96
N THR A 665 4.61 -3.86 -7.08
CA THR A 665 4.83 -3.88 -5.62
C THR A 665 3.53 -3.86 -4.82
N LYS A 666 3.54 -4.54 -3.67
CA LYS A 666 2.41 -4.55 -2.74
C LYS A 666 2.33 -3.25 -1.92
N GLY A 667 3.46 -2.64 -1.54
CA GLY A 667 3.53 -1.58 -0.53
C GLY A 667 3.62 -0.14 -1.02
N LYS A 668 3.41 0.12 -2.31
CA LYS A 668 3.64 1.45 -2.88
C LYS A 668 2.42 2.35 -2.75
N LEU A 669 2.66 3.64 -2.55
CA LEU A 669 1.60 4.65 -2.53
C LEU A 669 0.73 4.57 -3.81
N PRO A 670 -0.61 4.69 -3.70
CA PRO A 670 -1.51 4.79 -4.86
C PRO A 670 -1.18 5.99 -5.75
N ALA A 671 -1.57 5.96 -7.02
CA ALA A 671 -1.35 7.07 -7.95
C ALA A 671 -1.98 8.38 -7.46
N ALA A 672 -3.16 8.31 -6.82
CA ALA A 672 -3.83 9.47 -6.23
C ALA A 672 -3.00 10.14 -5.12
N GLN A 673 -2.34 9.36 -4.25
CA GLN A 673 -1.49 9.90 -3.19
C GLN A 673 -0.22 10.55 -3.77
N TRP A 674 0.35 9.96 -4.82
CA TRP A 674 1.48 10.57 -5.53
C TRP A 674 1.10 11.96 -6.08
N LEU A 675 -0.09 12.08 -6.69
CA LEU A 675 -0.62 13.34 -7.21
C LEU A 675 -0.90 14.36 -6.10
N GLU A 676 -1.35 13.90 -4.93
CA GLU A 676 -1.58 14.75 -3.76
C GLU A 676 -0.27 15.34 -3.23
N VAL A 677 0.78 14.54 -3.06
CA VAL A 677 2.09 15.02 -2.62
C VAL A 677 2.62 16.08 -3.56
N VAL A 678 2.66 15.77 -4.86
CA VAL A 678 3.16 16.68 -5.89
C VAL A 678 2.31 17.94 -5.95
N GLY A 679 0.98 17.81 -5.91
CA GLY A 679 0.08 18.96 -5.91
C GLY A 679 0.24 19.83 -4.67
N THR A 680 0.52 19.24 -3.51
CA THR A 680 0.76 19.96 -2.25
C THR A 680 2.10 20.67 -2.27
N ALA A 681 3.15 20.01 -2.75
CA ALA A 681 4.47 20.62 -2.95
C ALA A 681 4.36 21.86 -3.84
N HIS A 682 3.66 21.75 -4.98
CA HIS A 682 3.46 22.88 -5.90
C HIS A 682 2.68 24.04 -5.25
N ARG A 683 1.64 23.77 -4.45
CA ARG A 683 0.91 24.81 -3.69
C ARG A 683 1.80 25.54 -2.68
N LEU A 684 2.77 24.82 -2.10
CA LEU A 684 3.74 25.38 -1.15
C LEU A 684 4.94 26.08 -1.84
N GLY A 685 4.94 26.16 -3.17
CA GLY A 685 6.02 26.76 -3.96
C GLY A 685 7.25 25.87 -4.15
N ILE A 686 7.12 24.56 -3.90
CA ILE A 686 8.19 23.57 -4.08
C ILE A 686 7.99 22.92 -5.46
N PRO A 687 8.84 23.20 -6.46
CA PRO A 687 8.72 22.57 -7.77
C PRO A 687 9.10 21.09 -7.72
N SER A 688 8.72 20.33 -8.75
CA SER A 688 9.10 18.93 -8.87
C SER A 688 9.46 18.53 -10.30
N SER A 689 10.30 17.50 -10.43
CA SER A 689 10.41 16.78 -11.70
C SER A 689 9.24 15.80 -11.84
N SER A 690 9.02 15.27 -13.05
CA SER A 690 8.05 14.19 -13.28
C SER A 690 8.73 13.02 -13.98
N THR A 691 8.44 11.78 -13.60
CA THR A 691 9.14 10.61 -14.16
C THR A 691 8.16 9.53 -14.61
N MET A 692 8.56 8.76 -15.63
CA MET A 692 7.84 7.55 -16.04
C MET A 692 8.81 6.40 -16.26
N MET A 693 8.74 5.36 -15.42
CA MET A 693 9.48 4.12 -15.67
C MET A 693 8.66 3.23 -16.59
N TYR A 694 9.24 2.79 -17.71
CA TYR A 694 8.51 2.06 -18.75
C TYR A 694 9.33 0.93 -19.37
N GLY A 695 8.66 0.01 -20.07
CA GLY A 695 9.30 -1.15 -20.69
C GLY A 695 9.41 -2.36 -19.78
N HIS A 696 8.61 -2.44 -18.72
CA HIS A 696 8.48 -3.59 -17.82
C HIS A 696 7.18 -4.36 -18.13
N VAL A 697 6.33 -4.57 -17.11
CA VAL A 697 4.99 -5.19 -17.22
C VAL A 697 3.93 -4.27 -17.85
N ASP A 698 4.27 -3.01 -18.08
CA ASP A 698 3.38 -2.02 -18.68
C ASP A 698 3.18 -2.26 -20.18
N GLU A 699 2.26 -1.48 -20.74
CA GLU A 699 1.85 -1.53 -22.15
C GLU A 699 1.74 -0.08 -22.66
N PRO A 700 1.83 0.15 -23.98
CA PRO A 700 1.71 1.48 -24.59
C PRO A 700 0.53 2.34 -24.10
N ARG A 701 -0.64 1.73 -23.84
CA ARG A 701 -1.80 2.44 -23.29
C ARG A 701 -1.54 3.04 -21.91
N HIS A 702 -0.71 2.38 -21.10
CA HIS A 702 -0.31 2.86 -19.78
C HIS A 702 0.62 4.07 -19.89
N TRP A 703 1.46 4.15 -20.93
CA TRP A 703 2.31 5.32 -21.18
C TRP A 703 1.46 6.54 -21.52
N LEU A 704 0.50 6.36 -22.43
CA LEU A 704 -0.45 7.44 -22.77
C LEU A 704 -1.26 7.87 -21.54
N GLY A 705 -1.77 6.92 -20.76
CA GLY A 705 -2.49 7.19 -19.50
C GLY A 705 -1.65 7.94 -18.48
N HIS A 706 -0.36 7.62 -18.37
CA HIS A 706 0.59 8.34 -17.52
C HIS A 706 0.77 9.79 -17.98
N LEU A 707 1.06 10.01 -19.28
CA LEU A 707 1.24 11.37 -19.84
C LEU A 707 -0.01 12.24 -19.63
N ARG A 708 -1.20 11.68 -19.82
CA ARG A 708 -2.48 12.36 -19.51
C ARG A 708 -2.59 12.76 -18.04
N THR A 709 -2.13 11.89 -17.16
CA THR A 709 -2.17 12.13 -15.71
C THR A 709 -1.23 13.27 -15.32
N LEU A 710 -0.01 13.29 -15.85
CA LEU A 710 0.92 14.41 -15.65
C LEU A 710 0.38 15.71 -16.23
N ALA A 711 -0.18 15.69 -17.44
CA ALA A 711 -0.77 16.88 -18.07
C ALA A 711 -1.91 17.48 -17.22
N ARG A 712 -2.85 16.66 -16.74
CA ARG A 712 -3.92 17.13 -15.83
C ARG A 712 -3.37 17.69 -14.53
N GLN A 713 -2.32 17.09 -13.99
CA GLN A 713 -1.69 17.59 -12.76
C GLN A 713 -0.99 18.93 -13.01
N GLN A 714 -0.33 19.09 -14.15
CA GLN A 714 0.30 20.34 -14.55
C GLN A 714 -0.75 21.44 -14.80
N ASP A 715 -1.85 21.13 -15.47
CA ASP A 715 -2.98 22.06 -15.67
C ASP A 715 -3.54 22.58 -14.33
N ARG A 716 -3.47 21.76 -13.27
CA ARG A 716 -3.96 22.11 -11.93
C ARG A 716 -2.96 22.88 -11.07
N SER A 717 -1.67 22.59 -11.20
CA SER A 717 -0.66 22.99 -10.20
C SER A 717 0.58 23.68 -10.76
N GLY A 718 0.88 23.51 -12.06
CA GLY A 718 1.91 24.25 -12.80
C GLY A 718 3.36 24.11 -12.31
N GLY A 719 3.64 23.19 -11.37
CA GLY A 719 4.94 23.12 -10.68
C GLY A 719 5.93 22.11 -11.24
N PHE A 720 5.58 21.35 -12.29
CA PHE A 720 6.55 20.47 -12.93
C PHE A 720 7.59 21.28 -13.72
N THR A 721 8.87 20.97 -13.50
CA THR A 721 10.00 21.58 -14.21
C THR A 721 10.40 20.80 -15.45
N GLU A 722 10.36 19.46 -15.39
CA GLU A 722 10.70 18.58 -16.50
C GLU A 722 9.97 17.24 -16.46
N PHE A 723 9.95 16.54 -17.60
CA PHE A 723 9.55 15.15 -17.72
C PHE A 723 10.75 14.26 -18.03
N VAL A 724 10.88 13.15 -17.30
CA VAL A 724 12.00 12.22 -17.36
C VAL A 724 11.49 10.80 -17.66
N PRO A 725 11.51 10.36 -18.92
CA PRO A 725 11.34 8.94 -19.27
C PRO A 725 12.52 8.12 -18.75
N LEU A 726 12.22 7.04 -18.01
CA LEU A 726 13.20 6.15 -17.39
C LEU A 726 13.04 4.72 -17.94
N PRO A 727 13.88 4.30 -18.90
CA PRO A 727 13.89 2.92 -19.39
C PRO A 727 14.13 1.91 -18.26
N PHE A 728 13.33 0.85 -18.19
CA PHE A 728 13.50 -0.20 -17.19
C PHE A 728 14.80 -0.99 -17.41
N VAL A 729 15.69 -0.96 -16.41
CA VAL A 729 16.91 -1.79 -16.36
C VAL A 729 16.59 -3.09 -15.65
N HIS A 730 16.70 -4.21 -16.36
CA HIS A 730 16.05 -5.47 -16.00
C HIS A 730 16.99 -6.52 -15.38
N HIS A 731 18.30 -6.46 -15.63
CA HIS A 731 19.26 -7.55 -15.37
C HIS A 731 19.18 -8.13 -13.95
N ASN A 732 19.09 -7.27 -12.93
CA ASN A 732 19.01 -7.70 -11.53
C ASN A 732 17.63 -7.50 -10.90
N ALA A 733 16.60 -7.15 -11.69
CA ALA A 733 15.27 -6.86 -11.16
C ALA A 733 14.52 -8.18 -10.83
N PRO A 734 14.02 -8.38 -9.59
CA PRO A 734 13.36 -9.62 -9.18
C PRO A 734 12.20 -10.06 -10.10
N ILE A 735 11.40 -9.10 -10.60
CA ILE A 735 10.26 -9.35 -11.48
C ILE A 735 10.67 -9.85 -12.87
N TYR A 736 11.83 -9.43 -13.37
CA TYR A 736 12.40 -9.92 -14.62
C TYR A 736 12.97 -11.32 -14.43
N LEU A 737 13.72 -11.54 -13.33
CA LEU A 737 14.25 -12.86 -12.97
C LEU A 737 13.15 -13.90 -12.74
N ALA A 738 11.95 -13.48 -12.31
CA ALA A 738 10.76 -14.32 -12.20
C ALA A 738 10.05 -14.60 -13.55
N GLY A 739 10.51 -14.03 -14.66
CA GLY A 739 9.93 -14.20 -15.99
C GLY A 739 8.64 -13.43 -16.24
N LEU A 740 8.35 -12.39 -15.44
CA LEU A 740 7.07 -11.66 -15.50
C LEU A 740 7.16 -10.29 -16.17
N ALA A 741 8.36 -9.73 -16.30
CA ALA A 741 8.61 -8.45 -16.98
C ALA A 741 9.39 -8.61 -18.30
N ARG A 742 9.27 -7.62 -19.19
CA ARG A 742 10.07 -7.50 -20.42
C ARG A 742 11.54 -7.16 -20.09
N PRO A 743 12.49 -7.42 -21.00
CA PRO A 743 13.90 -7.04 -20.86
C PRO A 743 14.14 -5.53 -21.08
N GLY A 744 13.25 -4.67 -20.57
CA GLY A 744 13.26 -3.24 -20.85
C GLY A 744 12.61 -2.86 -22.19
N PRO A 745 12.51 -1.55 -22.47
CA PRO A 745 12.00 -1.03 -23.74
C PRO A 745 13.03 -1.21 -24.87
N THR A 746 12.55 -1.34 -26.10
CA THR A 746 13.41 -1.35 -27.29
C THR A 746 13.93 0.05 -27.62
N GLU A 747 14.95 0.14 -28.48
CA GLU A 747 15.41 1.44 -29.02
C GLU A 747 14.27 2.22 -29.68
N ARG A 748 13.42 1.53 -30.43
CA ARG A 748 12.19 2.10 -31.02
C ARG A 748 11.26 2.66 -29.96
N ASP A 749 11.00 1.90 -28.90
CA ASP A 749 10.13 2.34 -27.81
C ASP A 749 10.71 3.60 -27.15
N ASN A 750 12.02 3.64 -26.92
CA ASN A 750 12.69 4.81 -26.35
C ASN A 750 12.51 6.05 -27.24
N ARG A 751 12.76 5.94 -28.55
CA ARG A 751 12.56 7.05 -29.50
C ARG A 751 11.10 7.53 -29.54
N ALA A 752 10.15 6.59 -29.64
CA ALA A 752 8.73 6.91 -29.71
C ALA A 752 8.20 7.57 -28.43
N VAL A 753 8.56 7.05 -27.25
CA VAL A 753 8.12 7.61 -25.95
C VAL A 753 8.63 9.03 -25.76
N HIS A 754 9.89 9.33 -26.07
CA HIS A 754 10.42 10.69 -25.94
C HIS A 754 9.75 11.66 -26.92
N ALA A 755 9.61 11.27 -28.20
CA ALA A 755 8.99 12.12 -29.20
C ALA A 755 7.50 12.39 -28.91
N VAL A 756 6.74 11.36 -28.53
CA VAL A 756 5.33 11.51 -28.12
C VAL A 756 5.24 12.37 -26.86
N ALA A 757 6.10 12.21 -25.87
CA ALA A 757 6.06 13.03 -24.66
C ALA A 757 6.28 14.52 -24.96
N ARG A 758 7.28 14.85 -25.79
CA ARG A 758 7.55 16.22 -26.28
C ARG A 758 6.31 16.85 -26.93
N LEU A 759 5.64 16.12 -27.81
CA LEU A 759 4.45 16.60 -28.50
C LEU A 759 3.25 16.71 -27.55
N ALA A 760 2.95 15.62 -26.84
CA ALA A 760 1.75 15.48 -26.04
C ALA A 760 1.73 16.43 -24.82
N LEU A 761 2.90 16.73 -24.22
CA LEU A 761 3.04 17.64 -23.08
C LEU A 761 3.26 19.11 -23.49
N HIS A 762 3.18 19.43 -24.78
CA HIS A 762 3.34 20.79 -25.28
C HIS A 762 2.38 21.77 -24.60
N GLY A 763 2.89 22.95 -24.24
CA GLY A 763 2.15 23.99 -23.52
C GLY A 763 1.96 23.69 -22.02
N ARG A 764 2.55 22.61 -21.51
CA ARG A 764 2.45 22.21 -20.10
C ARG A 764 3.81 21.97 -19.45
N ILE A 765 4.63 21.09 -20.04
CA ILE A 765 5.98 20.75 -19.54
C ILE A 765 6.97 20.95 -20.68
N ASP A 766 7.83 21.96 -20.55
CA ASP A 766 8.70 22.39 -21.64
C ASP A 766 9.97 21.55 -21.79
N HIS A 767 10.42 20.88 -20.73
CA HIS A 767 11.69 20.14 -20.74
C HIS A 767 11.45 18.63 -20.72
N VAL A 768 12.09 17.92 -21.65
CA VAL A 768 12.09 16.45 -21.75
C VAL A 768 13.53 15.95 -21.65
N GLN A 769 13.82 15.25 -20.56
CA GLN A 769 15.15 14.75 -20.24
C GLN A 769 15.41 13.38 -20.87
N CYS A 770 16.63 13.14 -21.33
CA CYS A 770 17.16 11.83 -21.68
C CYS A 770 18.11 11.32 -20.58
N SER A 771 17.89 10.11 -20.07
CA SER A 771 18.72 9.51 -19.02
C SER A 771 19.87 8.71 -19.64
N TRP A 772 21.03 9.35 -19.85
CA TRP A 772 22.22 8.71 -20.45
C TRP A 772 22.66 7.46 -19.69
N VAL A 773 22.51 7.44 -18.36
CA VAL A 773 22.89 6.28 -17.54
C VAL A 773 22.03 5.03 -17.81
N LYS A 774 20.84 5.21 -18.40
CA LYS A 774 19.95 4.10 -18.79
C LYS A 774 19.98 3.80 -20.29
N LEU A 775 20.22 4.81 -21.11
CA LEU A 775 20.16 4.73 -22.57
C LEU A 775 21.52 4.41 -23.22
N GLY A 776 22.61 4.82 -22.59
CA GLY A 776 23.94 4.86 -23.20
C GLY A 776 24.10 6.09 -24.13
N ASP A 777 25.35 6.40 -24.46
CA ASP A 777 25.73 7.66 -25.11
C ASP A 777 25.14 7.80 -26.53
N ASP A 778 25.22 6.73 -27.35
CA ASP A 778 24.76 6.75 -28.74
C ASP A 778 23.23 6.95 -28.84
N LEU A 779 22.48 6.16 -28.06
CA LEU A 779 21.01 6.28 -28.04
C LEU A 779 20.56 7.60 -27.41
N SER A 780 21.30 8.13 -26.43
CA SER A 780 21.06 9.49 -25.93
C SER A 780 21.21 10.53 -27.03
N ALA A 781 22.25 10.46 -27.87
CA ALA A 781 22.40 11.37 -29.01
C ALA A 781 21.24 11.24 -30.01
N ASP A 782 20.75 10.03 -30.28
CA ASP A 782 19.60 9.79 -31.16
C ASP A 782 18.30 10.38 -30.60
N ILE A 783 18.06 10.23 -29.29
CA ILE A 783 16.89 10.78 -28.59
C ILE A 783 16.95 12.31 -28.55
N LEU A 784 18.13 12.91 -28.40
CA LEU A 784 18.31 14.37 -28.52
C LEU A 784 18.00 14.90 -29.91
N ARG A 785 18.17 14.10 -30.98
CA ARG A 785 17.71 14.45 -32.34
C ARG A 785 16.20 14.25 -32.53
N GLY A 786 15.51 13.65 -31.56
CA GLY A 786 14.09 13.29 -31.63
C GLY A 786 13.18 14.03 -30.65
N GLY A 787 13.64 15.16 -30.09
CA GLY A 787 12.79 16.07 -29.30
C GLY A 787 13.12 16.20 -27.80
N ALA A 788 14.10 15.45 -27.29
CA ALA A 788 14.65 15.71 -25.95
C ALA A 788 15.63 16.91 -25.98
N ASP A 789 15.72 17.62 -24.87
CA ASP A 789 16.50 18.86 -24.73
C ASP A 789 17.40 18.89 -23.48
N ASP A 790 17.35 17.85 -22.65
CA ASP A 790 18.06 17.80 -21.39
C ASP A 790 18.77 16.45 -21.20
N MET A 791 20.00 16.43 -20.69
CA MET A 791 20.78 15.21 -20.41
C MET A 791 20.79 14.83 -18.92
N GLY A 792 20.09 15.58 -18.08
CA GLY A 792 20.08 15.42 -16.64
C GLY A 792 21.39 15.88 -16.01
N GLY A 793 21.89 15.07 -15.08
CA GLY A 793 23.01 15.38 -14.23
C GLY A 793 24.33 14.71 -14.63
N THR A 794 25.44 15.26 -14.13
CA THR A 794 26.76 14.59 -14.08
C THR A 794 26.77 13.40 -13.12
N LEU A 795 25.82 13.39 -12.17
CA LEU A 795 25.54 12.41 -11.13
C LEU A 795 26.64 12.23 -10.07
N MET A 796 27.92 12.25 -10.46
CA MET A 796 29.13 11.96 -9.64
C MET A 796 29.14 10.59 -8.94
N GLU A 797 27.98 9.97 -8.80
CA GLU A 797 27.65 8.74 -8.10
C GLU A 797 26.29 8.26 -8.65
N GLU A 798 26.14 6.99 -9.01
CA GLU A 798 24.84 6.42 -9.44
C GLU A 798 24.73 4.95 -9.04
N THR A 799 24.28 4.72 -7.80
CA THR A 799 24.24 3.38 -7.19
C THR A 799 23.01 2.58 -7.64
N ILE A 800 21.85 3.23 -7.86
CA ILE A 800 20.57 2.55 -8.12
C ILE A 800 20.59 1.79 -9.45
N SER A 801 20.90 2.49 -10.54
CA SER A 801 20.93 1.92 -11.89
C SER A 801 22.08 0.91 -12.03
N ARG A 802 23.20 1.14 -11.34
CA ARG A 802 24.32 0.21 -11.30
C ARG A 802 23.94 -1.10 -10.59
N MET A 803 23.27 -1.03 -9.43
CA MET A 803 22.74 -2.22 -8.75
C MET A 803 21.69 -2.96 -9.57
N ALA A 804 20.90 -2.25 -10.39
CA ALA A 804 19.98 -2.87 -11.35
C ALA A 804 20.67 -3.57 -12.52
N GLY A 805 21.96 -3.29 -12.74
CA GLY A 805 22.78 -3.90 -13.80
C GLY A 805 22.95 -3.02 -15.04
N SER A 806 22.95 -1.68 -14.89
CA SER A 806 23.39 -0.78 -15.97
C SER A 806 24.91 -0.84 -16.12
N GLU A 807 25.40 -0.83 -17.35
CA GLU A 807 26.83 -0.82 -17.70
C GLU A 807 27.31 0.54 -18.23
N ASN A 808 26.45 1.55 -18.25
CA ASN A 808 26.74 2.85 -18.88
C ASN A 808 27.58 3.80 -18.01
N GLY A 809 28.11 3.32 -16.88
CA GLY A 809 28.90 4.09 -15.91
C GLY A 809 28.07 4.79 -14.82
N SER A 810 28.76 5.33 -13.83
CA SER A 810 28.19 5.95 -12.62
C SER A 810 28.32 7.49 -12.58
N ALA A 811 29.11 8.07 -13.50
CA ALA A 811 29.28 9.51 -13.65
C ALA A 811 29.63 9.87 -15.11
N ARG A 812 29.41 11.15 -15.46
CA ARG A 812 29.91 11.78 -16.69
C ARG A 812 30.49 13.15 -16.36
N THR A 813 31.63 13.47 -16.96
CA THR A 813 32.20 14.81 -16.97
C THR A 813 31.41 15.73 -17.89
N VAL A 814 31.53 17.04 -17.68
CA VAL A 814 30.95 18.04 -18.58
C VAL A 814 31.43 17.87 -20.04
N THR A 815 32.68 17.48 -20.23
CA THR A 815 33.26 17.24 -21.56
C THR A 815 32.61 16.04 -22.26
N GLU A 816 32.31 14.97 -21.54
CA GLU A 816 31.63 13.80 -22.11
C GLU A 816 30.17 14.12 -22.45
N LEU A 817 29.45 14.84 -21.58
CA LEU A 817 28.10 15.33 -21.91
C LEU A 817 28.12 16.23 -23.15
N ALA A 818 29.12 17.11 -23.27
CA ALA A 818 29.32 17.93 -24.46
C ALA A 818 29.56 17.08 -25.72
N ALA A 819 30.25 15.95 -25.61
CA ALA A 819 30.47 15.04 -26.72
C ALA A 819 29.17 14.36 -27.19
N ILE A 820 28.31 13.92 -26.26
CA ILE A 820 27.00 13.33 -26.57
C ILE A 820 26.12 14.34 -27.32
N ALA A 821 25.99 15.56 -26.81
CA ALA A 821 25.23 16.61 -27.46
C ALA A 821 25.84 17.04 -28.80
N HIS A 822 27.16 17.07 -28.91
CA HIS A 822 27.84 17.36 -30.18
C HIS A 822 27.57 16.27 -31.23
N ALA A 823 27.51 15.00 -30.83
CA ALA A 823 27.09 13.91 -31.71
C ALA A 823 25.62 14.07 -32.16
N ALA A 824 24.77 14.69 -31.35
CA ALA A 824 23.42 15.10 -31.73
C ALA A 824 23.38 16.40 -32.59
N GLY A 825 24.52 17.06 -32.82
CA GLY A 825 24.61 18.30 -33.57
C GLY A 825 24.17 19.55 -32.79
N ARG A 826 24.21 19.51 -31.45
CA ARG A 826 23.67 20.57 -30.58
C ARG A 826 24.75 21.15 -29.64
N PRO A 827 24.72 22.47 -29.34
CA PRO A 827 25.52 23.05 -28.27
C PRO A 827 25.00 22.63 -26.89
N VAL A 828 25.87 22.66 -25.87
CA VAL A 828 25.48 22.40 -24.48
C VAL A 828 25.49 23.64 -23.61
N ARG A 829 24.57 23.67 -22.64
CA ARG A 829 24.49 24.73 -21.64
C ARG A 829 24.21 24.16 -20.25
N GLN A 830 24.98 24.60 -19.26
CA GLN A 830 24.66 24.29 -17.87
C GLN A 830 23.43 25.09 -17.43
N ARG A 831 22.44 24.43 -16.81
CA ARG A 831 21.25 25.03 -16.21
C ARG A 831 21.29 24.98 -14.68
N THR A 832 20.36 25.68 -14.06
CA THR A 832 19.97 25.45 -12.66
C THR A 832 18.94 24.31 -12.59
N THR A 833 18.69 23.76 -11.40
CA THR A 833 17.70 22.68 -11.20
C THR A 833 16.31 23.05 -11.71
N THR A 834 15.91 24.31 -11.56
CA THR A 834 14.57 24.81 -11.94
C THR A 834 14.54 25.47 -13.31
N TYR A 835 15.62 25.41 -14.10
CA TYR A 835 15.76 26.06 -15.40
C TYR A 835 15.69 27.61 -15.37
N VAL A 836 15.62 28.22 -14.19
CA VAL A 836 15.56 29.67 -14.00
C VAL A 836 16.93 30.23 -13.60
N GLY A 837 17.37 31.27 -14.30
CA GLY A 837 18.61 31.98 -14.00
C GLY A 837 19.86 31.35 -14.63
N SER A 838 21.02 31.59 -14.02
CA SER A 838 22.29 31.01 -14.45
C SER A 838 22.99 30.36 -13.26
N PRO A 839 23.60 29.18 -13.45
CA PRO A 839 24.34 28.52 -12.38
C PRO A 839 25.51 29.40 -11.94
N SER A 840 25.79 29.40 -10.65
CA SER A 840 26.96 30.05 -10.07
C SER A 840 27.76 29.03 -9.27
N ARG A 841 29.07 29.23 -9.17
CA ARG A 841 29.91 28.35 -8.38
C ARG A 841 29.56 28.51 -6.91
N LEU A 842 29.31 27.39 -6.24
CA LEU A 842 28.98 27.37 -4.82
C LEU A 842 30.25 27.29 -3.97
N GLU A 843 30.26 27.99 -2.84
CA GLU A 843 31.35 27.96 -1.88
C GLU A 843 30.90 27.23 -0.60
N PRO A 844 31.61 26.17 -0.17
CA PRO A 844 31.35 25.53 1.12
C PRO A 844 31.50 26.51 2.29
N ALA A 845 30.78 26.27 3.38
CA ALA A 845 30.88 27.06 4.60
C ALA A 845 32.30 27.02 5.21
N ALA A 846 32.67 28.10 5.90
CA ALA A 846 33.98 28.20 6.56
C ALA A 846 34.15 27.08 7.60
N GLY A 847 35.20 26.27 7.47
CA GLY A 847 35.46 25.12 8.33
C GLY A 847 34.89 23.78 7.85
N ALA A 848 34.25 23.72 6.67
CA ALA A 848 33.88 22.47 6.02
C ALA A 848 35.12 21.57 5.86
N GLY A 849 35.08 20.38 6.46
CA GLY A 849 36.23 19.47 6.64
C GLY A 849 37.01 19.12 5.37
N PRO A 850 38.19 18.48 5.52
CA PRO A 850 39.00 18.04 4.38
C PRO A 850 38.20 17.09 3.47
N ARG A 851 38.61 16.97 2.20
CA ARG A 851 38.04 16.01 1.24
C ARG A 851 38.15 14.60 1.85
N LEU A 852 37.05 13.83 1.90
CA LEU A 852 37.04 12.50 2.49
C LEU A 852 37.59 11.45 1.51
N LEU A 853 37.49 11.71 0.20
CA LEU A 853 38.02 10.83 -0.85
C LEU A 853 39.11 11.53 -1.69
N PRO A 854 40.17 10.81 -2.11
CA PRO A 854 41.14 11.32 -3.07
C PRO A 854 40.51 11.50 -4.46
N LEU A 855 41.02 12.44 -5.24
CA LEU A 855 40.69 12.57 -6.67
C LEU A 855 41.03 11.25 -7.37
N ALA A 856 40.05 10.64 -8.03
CA ALA A 856 40.28 9.55 -8.99
C ALA A 856 40.97 10.08 -10.24
#